data_AF-G0RU99-F1
#
_entry.id   AF-G0RU99-F1
#
_cell.length_a   1.000
_cell.length_b   1.000
_cell.length_c   1.000
_cell.angle_alpha   90.00
_cell.angle_beta   90.00
_cell.angle_gamma   90.00
#
_symmetry.space_group_name_H-M   'P 1'
#
loop_
_entity.id
_entity.type
_entity.pdbx_description
1 polymer ?
#
loop_
_entity_poly.entity_id
_entity_poly.type
_entity_poly.pdbx_seq_one_letter_code
_entity_poly.pdbx_strand_id
1 'polypeptide(L)'
;MKMLSPGFPMRRSSGLVRYGVLAAILLLALYTFTRSSSDISRLPQPFPADNSLPEHQTTDPNPNANSGPAIPPGGAKAPPPTSSDHPIDKLVYDAQMTFAELTSKQSNTVEEAAQAYRKRRGRHPPPGFDKWFEFARSKNAIIVEDFFDRIYQDLQPFWGVDPAVIRKESWDYEMTINIRDGNATARSDFFWTKIWLKMIKTIDHLLPDMDIALNAMDEPRLVVPWEEMAEYMKNASKTVKIPKAKDTIREFQKLPRPGTGDVEIKTRAKNWEKTKPYWAIARRGCAPDSLARSVGLVQTANRTPDINLTYAEPHMYKGYVSNFSLSTEICHQPDLQALEGIFIEPLSTSASKVLFPMFGGSKLGVNNEILLPAPMYWNEEERFTGGDNHGIPWAEKHNKAIWRGVATGGQNTASNWRGFQRHRFVAMSNGTTVARVEKGEKPENFALPPSEEYNIQAQKDGKLGEWINSWANISFTDLSCTPPQNGKCNYTGHYFKPTKGMKMAEQFDNKFIPDIDGNSFSGRYLGFLRSTSLPIKATIWHEWHDSRLVAWKHFVPMDSRFLDYYGIMEYFLGYEGRNGHDRVAEKIATEGKEWAEKVLRKEDMQIYVLRLLFEYARLLDDKRESLGWVDDVLKDPSLEKTWKWWW
;
A
#
# COMPACT_ATOMS: atom_id res chain seq x y z
N MET A 1 6.70 -47.81 -63.22
CA MET A 1 8.09 -47.56 -63.70
C MET A 1 8.32 -46.06 -63.52
N LYS A 2 9.17 -45.50 -62.65
CA LYS A 2 10.40 -45.91 -61.93
C LYS A 2 10.36 -45.39 -60.47
N MET A 3 10.97 -46.12 -59.54
CA MET A 3 11.42 -45.64 -58.23
C MET A 3 12.70 -44.80 -58.35
N LEU A 4 12.92 -43.82 -57.45
CA LEU A 4 14.24 -43.44 -56.92
C LEU A 4 14.13 -42.95 -55.45
N SER A 5 15.19 -43.25 -54.68
CA SER A 5 15.37 -43.44 -53.24
C SER A 5 15.23 -42.26 -52.25
N PRO A 6 15.12 -42.55 -50.93
CA PRO A 6 15.16 -41.55 -49.85
C PRO A 6 16.60 -41.14 -49.48
N GLY A 7 16.82 -39.84 -49.27
CA GLY A 7 18.08 -39.26 -48.81
C GLY A 7 18.30 -39.39 -47.29
N PHE A 8 19.54 -39.67 -46.90
CA PHE A 8 20.05 -39.86 -45.54
C PHE A 8 19.86 -38.63 -44.62
N PRO A 9 19.58 -38.81 -43.32
CA PRO A 9 19.72 -37.75 -42.33
C PRO A 9 21.19 -37.52 -41.95
N MET A 10 21.61 -36.25 -41.88
CA MET A 10 22.94 -35.84 -41.42
C MET A 10 23.20 -36.26 -39.96
N ARG A 11 24.40 -36.81 -39.75
CA ARG A 11 25.00 -37.20 -38.47
C ARG A 11 24.93 -36.05 -37.44
N ARG A 12 24.32 -36.31 -36.27
CA ARG A 12 24.45 -35.47 -35.07
C ARG A 12 25.94 -35.34 -34.71
N SER A 13 26.39 -34.13 -34.41
CA SER A 13 27.71 -33.89 -33.82
C SER A 13 27.83 -34.64 -32.48
N SER A 14 28.97 -35.29 -32.27
CA SER A 14 29.26 -36.08 -31.07
C SER A 14 29.20 -35.20 -29.82
N GLY A 15 28.70 -35.77 -28.70
CA GLY A 15 28.53 -35.05 -27.43
C GLY A 15 29.80 -34.39 -26.89
N LEU A 16 30.98 -34.82 -27.35
CA LEU A 16 32.28 -34.22 -27.01
C LEU A 16 32.38 -32.74 -27.40
N VAL A 17 31.79 -32.31 -28.53
CA VAL A 17 31.86 -30.90 -28.95
C VAL A 17 30.88 -30.02 -28.16
N ARG A 18 29.70 -30.55 -27.81
CA ARG A 18 28.69 -29.80 -27.03
C ARG A 18 29.09 -29.60 -25.56
N TYR A 19 29.69 -30.61 -24.94
CA TYR A 19 30.12 -30.50 -23.54
C TYR A 19 31.54 -29.93 -23.40
N GLY A 20 32.40 -30.07 -24.41
CA GLY A 20 33.74 -29.46 -24.41
C GLY A 20 33.70 -27.93 -24.39
N VAL A 21 32.79 -27.32 -25.16
CA VAL A 21 32.62 -25.85 -25.18
C VAL A 21 32.06 -25.32 -23.86
N LEU A 22 31.08 -26.02 -23.26
CA LEU A 22 30.54 -25.65 -21.95
C LEU A 22 31.57 -25.81 -20.83
N ALA A 23 32.38 -26.87 -20.85
CA ALA A 23 33.46 -27.07 -19.89
C ALA A 23 34.56 -26.00 -20.04
N ALA A 24 34.91 -25.62 -21.27
CA ALA A 24 35.87 -24.55 -21.52
C ALA A 24 35.37 -23.19 -21.00
N ILE A 25 34.09 -22.86 -21.21
CA ILE A 25 33.48 -21.62 -20.67
C ILE A 25 33.46 -21.64 -19.14
N LEU A 26 33.14 -22.78 -18.53
CA LEU A 26 33.07 -22.90 -17.07
C LEU A 26 34.47 -22.83 -16.42
N LEU A 27 35.49 -23.42 -17.06
CA LEU A 27 36.88 -23.31 -16.63
C LEU A 27 37.44 -21.90 -16.84
N LEU A 28 37.06 -21.21 -17.91
CA LEU A 28 37.44 -19.81 -18.14
C LEU A 28 36.80 -18.89 -17.09
N ALA A 29 35.54 -19.13 -16.74
CA ALA A 29 34.85 -18.41 -15.67
C ALA A 29 35.49 -18.68 -14.29
N LEU A 30 35.81 -19.94 -13.97
CA LEU A 30 36.51 -20.27 -12.72
C LEU A 30 37.91 -19.63 -12.67
N TYR A 31 38.64 -19.57 -13.80
CA TYR A 31 39.95 -18.93 -13.89
C TYR A 31 39.88 -17.39 -13.71
N THR A 32 38.85 -16.73 -14.26
CA THR A 32 38.66 -15.28 -14.06
C THR A 32 38.22 -14.94 -12.64
N PHE A 33 37.36 -15.75 -12.02
CA PHE A 33 36.94 -15.55 -10.63
C PHE A 33 38.03 -15.88 -9.59
N THR A 34 38.90 -16.85 -9.85
CA THR A 34 40.04 -17.17 -8.97
C THR A 34 41.16 -16.13 -9.05
N ARG A 35 41.40 -15.53 -10.23
CA ARG A 35 42.30 -14.36 -10.35
C ARG A 35 41.73 -13.10 -9.71
N SER A 36 40.42 -12.86 -9.81
CA SER A 36 39.79 -11.70 -9.15
C SER A 36 39.76 -11.81 -7.62
N SER A 37 39.84 -13.02 -7.05
CA SER A 37 39.86 -13.24 -5.60
C SER A 37 41.26 -13.14 -4.99
N SER A 38 42.32 -13.25 -5.80
CA SER A 38 43.71 -13.11 -5.32
C SER A 38 44.13 -11.64 -5.12
N ASP A 39 43.39 -10.68 -5.69
CA ASP A 39 43.61 -9.24 -5.49
C ASP A 39 42.79 -8.61 -4.35
N ILE A 40 41.95 -9.39 -3.65
CA ILE A 40 41.13 -8.92 -2.51
C ILE A 40 41.73 -9.34 -1.15
N SER A 41 42.84 -10.09 -1.15
CA SER A 41 43.55 -10.49 0.08
C SER A 41 44.87 -9.73 0.25
N ARG A 42 44.81 -8.39 0.36
CA ARG A 42 45.89 -7.58 0.92
C ARG A 42 45.31 -6.68 2.01
N LEU A 43 45.35 -7.18 3.24
CA LEU A 43 45.12 -6.39 4.45
C LEU A 43 46.14 -5.25 4.53
N PRO A 44 45.75 -4.01 4.88
CA PRO A 44 46.70 -2.99 5.28
C PRO A 44 47.35 -3.38 6.62
N GLN A 45 48.66 -3.20 6.72
CA GLN A 45 49.43 -3.36 7.96
C GLN A 45 49.02 -2.34 9.03
N PRO A 46 49.10 -2.68 10.32
CA PRO A 46 48.85 -1.73 11.41
C PRO A 46 50.02 -0.78 11.59
N PHE A 47 49.74 0.53 11.65
CA PHE A 47 50.72 1.54 12.05
C PHE A 47 51.00 1.48 13.56
N PRO A 48 52.21 1.88 14.00
CA PRO A 48 52.65 1.73 15.40
C PRO A 48 51.96 2.72 16.33
N ALA A 49 51.70 2.28 17.56
CA ALA A 49 51.24 3.12 18.66
C ALA A 49 52.29 4.17 19.02
N ASP A 50 51.87 5.44 19.08
CA ASP A 50 52.65 6.49 19.72
C ASP A 50 52.00 6.89 21.04
N ASN A 51 52.81 6.82 22.09
CA ASN A 51 52.49 7.12 23.48
C ASN A 51 52.74 8.60 23.73
N SER A 52 51.71 9.38 24.05
CA SER A 52 51.86 10.54 24.93
C SER A 52 50.50 11.09 25.37
N LEU A 53 50.14 10.78 26.61
CA LEU A 53 49.25 11.59 27.42
C LEU A 53 50.12 12.55 28.26
N PRO A 54 49.61 13.75 28.59
CA PRO A 54 49.95 14.41 29.84
C PRO A 54 48.82 14.24 30.87
N GLU A 55 49.24 13.99 32.10
CA GLU A 55 48.47 13.83 33.34
C GLU A 55 47.56 15.01 33.72
N HIS A 56 46.47 14.68 34.41
CA HIS A 56 46.13 15.06 35.81
C HIS A 56 44.59 14.97 35.97
N GLN A 57 43.99 14.49 37.05
CA GLN A 57 44.45 14.06 38.37
C GLN A 57 43.29 13.21 38.95
N THR A 58 43.67 12.17 39.68
CA THR A 58 42.85 11.22 40.42
C THR A 58 42.04 11.85 41.56
N THR A 59 40.80 11.39 41.77
CA THR A 59 40.30 10.99 43.10
C THR A 59 39.17 9.97 42.93
N ASP A 60 39.30 8.83 43.61
CA ASP A 60 38.34 7.73 43.71
C ASP A 60 37.97 7.56 45.22
N PRO A 61 37.06 6.67 45.64
CA PRO A 61 35.61 6.88 45.78
C PRO A 61 35.14 6.77 47.26
N ASN A 62 33.87 7.12 47.54
CA ASN A 62 33.20 6.61 48.74
C ASN A 62 31.72 6.27 48.44
N PRO A 63 31.22 5.06 48.79
CA PRO A 63 29.87 4.60 48.50
C PRO A 63 28.94 4.83 49.71
N ASN A 64 27.80 5.48 49.49
CA ASN A 64 26.50 5.30 50.16
C ASN A 64 25.68 6.59 50.08
N ALA A 65 24.57 6.56 49.35
CA ALA A 65 23.30 7.16 49.78
C ALA A 65 22.18 6.84 48.79
N ASN A 66 21.15 6.15 49.29
CA ASN A 66 19.81 6.10 48.73
C ASN A 66 19.24 7.51 48.53
N SER A 67 18.66 7.79 47.36
CA SER A 67 17.50 8.68 47.22
C SER A 67 16.91 8.55 45.81
N GLY A 68 15.59 8.36 45.73
CA GLY A 68 14.82 8.18 44.50
C GLY A 68 14.81 9.38 43.54
N PRO A 69 14.10 9.26 42.39
CA PRO A 69 14.20 10.24 41.32
C PRO A 69 13.55 11.57 41.69
N ALA A 70 14.36 12.63 41.65
CA ALA A 70 13.94 14.00 41.85
C ALA A 70 13.19 14.54 40.62
N ILE A 71 12.03 15.15 40.88
CA ILE A 71 11.22 15.93 39.94
C ILE A 71 11.93 17.27 39.70
N PRO A 72 12.18 17.72 38.45
CA PRO A 72 12.62 19.08 38.18
C PRO A 72 11.44 20.06 38.30
N PRO A 73 11.60 21.20 39.00
CA PRO A 73 10.56 22.21 39.13
C PRO A 73 10.61 23.22 37.96
N GLY A 74 9.44 23.78 37.65
CA GLY A 74 9.35 25.09 36.99
C GLY A 74 9.08 25.06 35.51
N GLY A 75 7.80 25.14 35.15
CA GLY A 75 7.34 25.40 33.79
C GLY A 75 7.93 26.69 33.20
N ALA A 76 8.83 26.54 32.24
CA ALA A 76 8.96 27.52 31.18
C ALA A 76 7.69 27.45 30.34
N LYS A 77 6.83 28.47 30.45
CA LYS A 77 5.74 28.66 29.49
C LYS A 77 6.36 28.66 28.11
N ALA A 78 5.88 27.76 27.25
CA ALA A 78 6.17 27.80 25.82
C ALA A 78 5.94 29.24 25.33
N PRO A 79 6.82 29.78 24.46
CA PRO A 79 6.58 31.09 23.88
C PRO A 79 5.18 31.09 23.23
N PRO A 80 4.39 32.15 23.37
CA PRO A 80 3.07 32.20 22.78
C PRO A 80 3.21 32.05 21.25
N PRO A 81 2.33 31.29 20.58
CA PRO A 81 2.39 31.16 19.13
C PRO A 81 2.06 32.52 18.52
N THR A 82 3.08 33.18 17.98
CA THR A 82 2.88 34.35 17.13
C THR A 82 3.11 33.91 15.69
N SER A 83 2.02 33.70 14.94
CA SER A 83 1.79 34.18 13.55
C SER A 83 0.96 33.19 12.74
N SER A 84 -0.28 33.58 12.42
CA SER A 84 -1.19 33.03 11.40
C SER A 84 -1.19 31.50 11.22
N ASP A 85 -2.09 30.79 11.92
CA ASP A 85 -2.28 29.34 11.79
C ASP A 85 -2.47 28.94 10.32
N HIS A 86 -1.43 28.35 9.72
CA HIS A 86 -1.54 27.79 8.38
C HIS A 86 -2.52 26.61 8.44
N PRO A 87 -3.36 26.34 7.41
CA PRO A 87 -4.35 25.25 7.48
C PRO A 87 -3.74 23.89 7.84
N ILE A 88 -2.51 23.63 7.43
CA ILE A 88 -1.77 22.39 7.75
C ILE A 88 -1.50 22.26 9.26
N ASP A 89 -1.27 23.35 10.01
CA ASP A 89 -1.06 23.27 11.47
C ASP A 89 -2.26 22.61 12.17
N LYS A 90 -3.48 23.00 11.74
CA LYS A 90 -4.71 22.38 12.24
C LYS A 90 -4.80 20.91 11.85
N LEU A 91 -4.50 20.56 10.59
CA LEU A 91 -4.56 19.19 10.10
C LEU A 91 -3.61 18.26 10.86
N VAL A 92 -2.39 18.74 11.14
CA VAL A 92 -1.41 18.02 11.96
C VAL A 92 -1.93 17.88 13.40
N TYR A 93 -2.49 18.94 13.99
CA TYR A 93 -3.09 18.88 15.33
C TYR A 93 -4.23 17.86 15.43
N ASP A 94 -5.19 17.91 14.51
CA ASP A 94 -6.33 16.98 14.46
C ASP A 94 -5.86 15.53 14.29
N ALA A 95 -4.81 15.30 13.49
CA ALA A 95 -4.22 13.99 13.28
C ALA A 95 -3.57 13.42 14.56
N GLN A 96 -2.95 14.26 15.39
CA GLN A 96 -2.45 13.85 16.71
C GLN A 96 -3.59 13.38 17.62
N MET A 97 -4.70 14.11 17.64
CA MET A 97 -5.88 13.75 18.44
C MET A 97 -6.52 12.45 17.94
N THR A 98 -6.67 12.31 16.62
CA THR A 98 -7.19 11.09 15.99
C THR A 98 -6.32 9.87 16.34
N PHE A 99 -5.00 10.03 16.28
CA PHE A 99 -4.07 8.96 16.65
C PHE A 99 -4.12 8.61 18.14
N ALA A 100 -4.24 9.60 19.03
CA ALA A 100 -4.39 9.37 20.46
C ALA A 100 -5.71 8.62 20.77
N GLU A 101 -6.81 8.98 20.13
CA GLU A 101 -8.08 8.28 20.27
C GLU A 101 -7.97 6.82 19.78
N LEU A 102 -7.37 6.60 18.61
CA LEU A 102 -7.18 5.28 18.03
C LEU A 102 -6.34 4.37 18.95
N THR A 103 -5.22 4.87 19.46
CA THR A 103 -4.32 4.10 20.33
C THR A 103 -4.87 3.89 21.74
N SER A 104 -5.73 4.77 22.24
CA SER A 104 -6.42 4.59 23.54
C SER A 104 -7.33 3.35 23.59
N LYS A 105 -7.71 2.81 22.42
CA LYS A 105 -8.55 1.61 22.26
C LYS A 105 -7.75 0.31 22.30
N GLN A 106 -6.45 0.35 22.61
CA GLN A 106 -5.61 -0.83 22.66
C GLN A 106 -6.12 -1.85 23.70
N SER A 107 -6.23 -3.10 23.27
CA SER A 107 -6.54 -4.24 24.14
C SER A 107 -5.26 -4.96 24.56
N ASN A 108 -5.14 -5.27 25.85
CA ASN A 108 -3.97 -5.92 26.45
C ASN A 108 -4.24 -7.37 26.88
N THR A 109 -5.51 -7.75 26.98
CA THR A 109 -5.94 -9.11 27.28
C THR A 109 -6.82 -9.67 26.17
N VAL A 110 -6.93 -11.00 26.09
CA VAL A 110 -7.80 -11.66 25.10
C VAL A 110 -9.27 -11.33 25.37
N GLU A 111 -9.63 -11.19 26.65
CA GLU A 111 -10.97 -10.79 27.08
C GLU A 111 -11.30 -9.37 26.61
N GLU A 112 -10.41 -8.40 26.81
CA GLU A 112 -10.56 -7.02 26.30
C GLU A 112 -10.71 -7.00 24.78
N ALA A 113 -9.83 -7.72 24.06
CA ALA A 113 -9.86 -7.79 22.61
C ALA A 113 -11.18 -8.42 22.11
N ALA A 114 -11.67 -9.45 22.79
CA ALA A 114 -12.92 -10.11 22.46
C ALA A 114 -14.15 -9.24 22.80
N GLN A 115 -14.09 -8.40 23.84
CA GLN A 115 -15.15 -7.41 24.11
C GLN A 115 -15.15 -6.29 23.07
N ALA A 116 -13.97 -5.76 22.71
CA ALA A 116 -13.82 -4.77 21.64
C ALA A 116 -14.34 -5.31 20.31
N TYR A 117 -14.00 -6.56 19.98
CA TYR A 117 -14.57 -7.30 18.86
C TYR A 117 -16.09 -7.33 18.91
N ARG A 118 -16.66 -7.86 19.99
CA ARG A 118 -18.10 -8.06 20.09
C ARG A 118 -18.81 -6.72 19.94
N LYS A 119 -18.32 -5.66 20.59
CA LYS A 119 -18.83 -4.27 20.52
C LYS A 119 -18.71 -3.63 19.14
N ARG A 120 -17.71 -3.98 18.34
CA ARG A 120 -17.56 -3.41 17.00
C ARG A 120 -18.25 -4.23 15.92
N ARG A 121 -18.30 -5.56 16.08
CA ARG A 121 -18.68 -6.52 15.02
C ARG A 121 -20.04 -7.17 15.24
N GLY A 122 -20.63 -7.07 16.43
CA GLY A 122 -21.94 -7.64 16.74
C GLY A 122 -21.99 -9.18 16.69
N ARG A 123 -20.83 -9.84 16.86
CA ARG A 123 -20.66 -11.30 16.78
C ARG A 123 -19.67 -11.77 17.84
N HIS A 124 -19.68 -13.06 18.17
CA HIS A 124 -18.51 -13.69 18.79
C HIS A 124 -17.32 -13.70 17.82
N PRO A 125 -16.09 -13.53 18.32
CA PRO A 125 -14.90 -13.77 17.50
C PRO A 125 -14.88 -15.20 16.94
N PRO A 126 -14.21 -15.48 15.82
CA PRO A 126 -14.14 -16.84 15.27
C PRO A 126 -13.37 -17.79 16.21
N PRO A 127 -13.58 -19.12 16.12
CA PRO A 127 -12.73 -20.08 16.81
C PRO A 127 -11.24 -19.86 16.53
N GLY A 128 -10.38 -20.06 17.54
CA GLY A 128 -8.95 -19.79 17.46
C GLY A 128 -8.56 -18.33 17.74
N PHE A 129 -9.49 -17.49 18.19
CA PHE A 129 -9.22 -16.09 18.54
C PHE A 129 -8.20 -15.93 19.68
N ASP A 130 -8.24 -16.82 20.66
CA ASP A 130 -7.25 -16.94 21.73
C ASP A 130 -5.85 -17.22 21.19
N LYS A 131 -5.72 -18.17 20.25
CA LYS A 131 -4.46 -18.50 19.58
C LYS A 131 -3.96 -17.35 18.73
N TRP A 132 -4.86 -16.66 18.03
CA TRP A 132 -4.53 -15.45 17.29
C TRP A 132 -3.99 -14.35 18.23
N PHE A 133 -4.66 -14.12 19.36
CA PHE A 133 -4.24 -13.13 20.34
C PHE A 133 -2.89 -13.51 20.99
N GLU A 134 -2.71 -14.79 21.34
CA GLU A 134 -1.44 -15.31 21.85
C GLU A 134 -0.31 -15.13 20.83
N PHE A 135 -0.54 -15.47 19.56
CA PHE A 135 0.42 -15.25 18.49
C PHE A 135 0.77 -13.76 18.37
N ALA A 136 -0.22 -12.87 18.36
CA ALA A 136 0.00 -11.43 18.28
C ALA A 136 0.81 -10.90 19.47
N ARG A 137 0.48 -11.34 20.69
CA ARG A 137 1.21 -11.00 21.91
C ARG A 137 2.65 -11.51 21.86
N SER A 138 2.89 -12.72 21.37
CA SER A 138 4.23 -13.30 21.23
C SER A 138 5.13 -12.49 20.28
N LYS A 139 4.54 -11.67 19.41
CA LYS A 139 5.23 -10.77 18.47
C LYS A 139 5.21 -9.30 18.91
N ASN A 140 4.82 -9.02 20.15
CA ASN A 140 4.70 -7.68 20.71
C ASN A 140 3.85 -6.75 19.82
N ALA A 141 2.76 -7.26 19.25
CA ALA A 141 1.90 -6.47 18.39
C ALA A 141 0.93 -5.59 19.19
N ILE A 142 0.66 -4.41 18.65
CA ILE A 142 -0.36 -3.49 19.16
C ILE A 142 -1.72 -3.95 18.64
N ILE A 143 -2.65 -4.26 19.55
CA ILE A 143 -3.98 -4.75 19.21
C ILE A 143 -5.02 -3.68 19.44
N VAL A 144 -5.50 -3.08 18.35
CA VAL A 144 -6.65 -2.18 18.31
C VAL A 144 -7.64 -2.78 17.31
N GLU A 145 -8.90 -2.99 17.71
CA GLU A 145 -9.88 -3.67 16.85
C GLU A 145 -10.17 -2.90 15.54
N ASP A 146 -10.05 -1.57 15.56
CA ASP A 146 -10.14 -0.70 14.37
C ASP A 146 -9.09 -1.04 13.29
N PHE A 147 -7.90 -1.57 13.65
CA PHE A 147 -6.86 -1.97 12.68
C PHE A 147 -7.28 -3.12 11.76
N PHE A 148 -8.38 -3.79 12.07
CA PHE A 148 -8.88 -4.93 11.31
C PHE A 148 -10.13 -4.58 10.48
N ASP A 149 -10.54 -3.31 10.44
CA ASP A 149 -11.74 -2.88 9.71
C ASP A 149 -11.77 -3.30 8.25
N ARG A 150 -10.62 -3.24 7.56
CA ARG A 150 -10.49 -3.68 6.18
C ARG A 150 -11.00 -5.12 5.98
N ILE A 151 -10.66 -6.03 6.90
CA ILE A 151 -11.12 -7.43 6.85
C ILE A 151 -12.65 -7.48 6.83
N TYR A 152 -13.30 -6.74 7.72
CA TYR A 152 -14.75 -6.78 7.83
C TYR A 152 -15.44 -6.06 6.67
N GLN A 153 -14.90 -4.94 6.20
CA GLN A 153 -15.41 -4.26 5.01
C GLN A 153 -15.38 -5.19 3.79
N ASP A 154 -14.31 -5.96 3.62
CA ASP A 154 -14.12 -6.86 2.49
C ASP A 154 -14.95 -8.14 2.61
N LEU A 155 -15.07 -8.69 3.83
CA LEU A 155 -15.76 -9.95 4.08
C LEU A 155 -17.28 -9.80 4.29
N GLN A 156 -17.77 -8.61 4.66
CA GLN A 156 -19.18 -8.39 5.01
C GLN A 156 -20.17 -8.83 3.91
N PRO A 157 -19.95 -8.52 2.61
CA PRO A 157 -20.88 -8.95 1.56
C PRO A 157 -21.08 -10.47 1.49
N PHE A 158 -20.05 -11.25 1.83
CA PHE A 158 -20.08 -12.71 1.74
C PHE A 158 -20.96 -13.36 2.82
N TRP A 159 -21.32 -12.65 3.89
CA TRP A 159 -22.37 -13.11 4.81
C TRP A 159 -23.76 -13.18 4.14
N GLY A 160 -23.96 -12.49 3.03
CA GLY A 160 -25.16 -12.57 2.19
C GLY A 160 -25.13 -13.69 1.15
N VAL A 161 -24.05 -14.49 1.08
CA VAL A 161 -23.84 -15.57 0.11
C VAL A 161 -23.82 -16.93 0.82
N ASP A 162 -24.41 -17.96 0.21
CA ASP A 162 -24.41 -19.32 0.75
C ASP A 162 -22.95 -19.88 0.89
N PRO A 163 -22.56 -20.44 2.05
CA PRO A 163 -21.23 -21.00 2.27
C PRO A 163 -20.78 -21.99 1.18
N ALA A 164 -21.66 -22.84 0.67
CA ALA A 164 -21.35 -23.83 -0.35
C ALA A 164 -20.97 -23.18 -1.68
N VAL A 165 -21.61 -22.05 -2.02
CA VAL A 165 -21.24 -21.25 -3.20
C VAL A 165 -19.87 -20.63 -3.00
N ILE A 166 -19.56 -20.08 -1.81
CA ILE A 166 -18.25 -19.49 -1.52
C ILE A 166 -17.15 -20.57 -1.66
N ARG A 167 -17.34 -21.76 -1.07
CA ARG A 167 -16.39 -22.88 -1.19
C ARG A 167 -16.20 -23.30 -2.64
N LYS A 168 -17.28 -23.51 -3.38
CA LYS A 168 -17.25 -23.91 -4.79
C LYS A 168 -16.52 -22.90 -5.67
N GLU A 169 -16.83 -21.62 -5.54
CA GLU A 169 -16.17 -20.55 -6.31
C GLU A 169 -14.67 -20.43 -6.00
N SER A 170 -14.25 -20.79 -4.79
CA SER A 170 -12.86 -20.64 -4.34
C SER A 170 -11.95 -21.71 -4.92
N TRP A 171 -12.30 -22.99 -4.80
CA TRP A 171 -11.43 -24.07 -5.27
C TRP A 171 -11.42 -24.20 -6.80
N ASP A 172 -12.49 -23.78 -7.47
CA ASP A 172 -12.67 -23.86 -8.93
C ASP A 172 -11.88 -22.76 -9.68
N TYR A 173 -11.19 -21.88 -8.95
CA TYR A 173 -10.43 -20.79 -9.52
C TYR A 173 -9.03 -21.21 -10.00
N GLU A 174 -8.51 -20.51 -11.02
CA GLU A 174 -7.24 -20.85 -11.67
C GLU A 174 -6.02 -20.76 -10.74
N MET A 175 -6.02 -19.79 -9.83
CA MET A 175 -4.94 -19.56 -8.89
C MET A 175 -5.45 -19.66 -7.48
N THR A 176 -5.02 -20.72 -6.81
CA THR A 176 -5.52 -21.07 -5.49
C THR A 176 -4.40 -21.48 -4.55
N ILE A 177 -4.57 -21.11 -3.28
CA ILE A 177 -3.87 -21.73 -2.15
C ILE A 177 -4.90 -22.59 -1.41
N ASN A 178 -4.57 -23.85 -1.15
CA ASN A 178 -5.41 -24.79 -0.43
C ASN A 178 -4.77 -25.13 0.92
N ILE A 179 -5.55 -25.05 1.99
CA ILE A 179 -5.12 -25.41 3.35
C ILE A 179 -5.93 -26.63 3.79
N ARG A 180 -5.25 -27.70 4.20
CA ARG A 180 -5.87 -28.88 4.82
C ARG A 180 -5.03 -29.35 5.98
N ASP A 181 -5.67 -29.60 7.11
CA ASP A 181 -5.02 -30.10 8.34
C ASP A 181 -3.78 -29.28 8.73
N GLY A 182 -3.90 -27.96 8.66
CA GLY A 182 -2.83 -27.03 9.00
C GLY A 182 -1.67 -26.99 8.01
N ASN A 183 -1.85 -27.48 6.77
CA ASN A 183 -0.82 -27.49 5.74
C ASN A 183 -1.30 -26.76 4.48
N ALA A 184 -0.66 -25.62 4.17
CA ALA A 184 -0.94 -24.84 2.97
C ALA A 184 -0.21 -25.39 1.72
N THR A 185 -0.85 -25.40 0.56
CA THR A 185 -0.25 -25.80 -0.72
C THR A 185 -0.81 -24.97 -1.87
N ALA A 186 -0.10 -24.88 -3.00
CA ALA A 186 -0.62 -24.23 -4.20
C ALA A 186 -0.16 -24.98 -5.45
N ARG A 187 -1.05 -25.15 -6.42
CA ARG A 187 -0.72 -25.74 -7.73
C ARG A 187 -0.09 -24.75 -8.69
N SER A 188 -0.47 -23.47 -8.60
CA SER A 188 0.04 -22.42 -9.49
C SER A 188 1.51 -22.11 -9.19
N ASP A 189 2.30 -21.93 -10.26
CA ASP A 189 3.69 -21.47 -10.24
C ASP A 189 3.85 -19.96 -10.46
N PHE A 190 2.73 -19.22 -10.48
CA PHE A 190 2.76 -17.77 -10.56
C PHE A 190 3.45 -17.16 -9.32
N PHE A 191 4.35 -16.21 -9.56
CA PHE A 191 5.26 -15.70 -8.55
C PHE A 191 4.53 -15.02 -7.37
N TRP A 192 3.46 -14.24 -7.60
CA TRP A 192 2.64 -13.69 -6.51
C TRP A 192 2.01 -14.78 -5.64
N THR A 193 1.50 -15.84 -6.26
CA THR A 193 0.95 -17.00 -5.55
C THR A 193 2.00 -17.66 -4.65
N LYS A 194 3.25 -17.82 -5.13
CA LYS A 194 4.32 -18.41 -4.32
C LYS A 194 4.75 -17.52 -3.15
N ILE A 195 4.74 -16.19 -3.32
CA ILE A 195 5.07 -15.26 -2.24
C ILE A 195 4.00 -15.28 -1.15
N TRP A 196 2.71 -15.24 -1.52
CA TRP A 196 1.62 -15.38 -0.55
C TRP A 196 1.62 -16.77 0.12
N LEU A 197 1.88 -17.84 -0.63
CA LEU A 197 2.04 -19.18 -0.06
C LEU A 197 3.18 -19.21 0.97
N LYS A 198 4.33 -18.59 0.66
CA LYS A 198 5.46 -18.50 1.60
C LYS A 198 5.08 -17.77 2.88
N MET A 199 4.27 -16.71 2.81
CA MET A 199 3.74 -16.02 3.99
C MET A 199 2.79 -16.92 4.78
N ILE A 200 1.77 -17.51 4.13
CA ILE A 200 0.77 -18.36 4.79
C ILE A 200 1.42 -19.59 5.43
N LYS A 201 2.45 -20.18 4.79
CA LYS A 201 3.26 -21.29 5.33
C LYS A 201 3.87 -21.03 6.71
N THR A 202 4.06 -19.78 7.09
CA THR A 202 4.61 -19.43 8.41
C THR A 202 3.58 -19.56 9.54
N ILE A 203 2.30 -19.62 9.21
CA ILE A 203 1.18 -19.64 10.16
C ILE A 203 0.16 -20.76 9.86
N ASP A 204 0.39 -21.62 8.87
CA ASP A 204 -0.59 -22.59 8.39
C ASP A 204 -1.01 -23.63 9.43
N HIS A 205 -0.09 -24.03 10.32
CA HIS A 205 -0.37 -24.90 11.46
C HIS A 205 -1.47 -24.39 12.41
N LEU A 206 -1.81 -23.09 12.37
CA LEU A 206 -2.90 -22.49 13.15
C LEU A 206 -4.22 -22.42 12.37
N LEU A 207 -4.18 -22.60 11.04
CA LEU A 207 -5.29 -22.31 10.16
C LEU A 207 -6.21 -23.52 9.96
N PRO A 208 -7.54 -23.30 9.93
CA PRO A 208 -8.50 -24.32 9.54
C PRO A 208 -8.47 -24.57 8.03
N ASP A 209 -9.22 -25.58 7.58
CA ASP A 209 -9.30 -25.93 6.17
C ASP A 209 -9.99 -24.82 5.36
N MET A 210 -9.39 -24.42 4.23
CA MET A 210 -9.96 -23.43 3.31
C MET A 210 -9.30 -23.49 1.93
N ASP A 211 -9.93 -22.86 0.95
CA ASP A 211 -9.39 -22.64 -0.39
C ASP A 211 -9.42 -21.14 -0.70
N ILE A 212 -8.31 -20.56 -1.16
CA ILE A 212 -8.11 -19.11 -1.29
C ILE A 212 -7.86 -18.79 -2.76
N ALA A 213 -8.81 -18.16 -3.44
CA ALA A 213 -8.67 -17.72 -4.83
C ALA A 213 -7.88 -16.40 -4.93
N LEU A 214 -6.91 -16.31 -5.83
CA LEU A 214 -5.94 -15.19 -5.88
C LEU A 214 -6.01 -14.41 -7.19
N ASN A 215 -5.94 -13.07 -7.10
CA ASN A 215 -5.71 -12.20 -8.24
C ASN A 215 -4.22 -12.23 -8.66
N ALA A 216 -3.94 -12.47 -9.94
CA ALA A 216 -2.59 -12.37 -10.51
C ALA A 216 -2.25 -11.00 -11.11
N MET A 217 -3.25 -10.16 -11.32
CA MET A 217 -3.09 -8.92 -12.07
C MET A 217 -2.69 -7.78 -11.13
N ASP A 218 -2.03 -6.76 -11.70
CA ASP A 218 -1.84 -5.48 -11.01
C ASP A 218 -3.20 -4.83 -10.77
N GLU A 219 -4.09 -4.87 -11.77
CA GLU A 219 -5.44 -4.32 -11.70
C GLU A 219 -6.42 -5.21 -10.93
N PRO A 220 -7.42 -4.60 -10.26
CA PRO A 220 -8.51 -5.32 -9.63
C PRO A 220 -9.53 -5.79 -10.68
N ARG A 221 -10.13 -6.94 -10.39
CA ARG A 221 -10.94 -7.77 -11.29
C ARG A 221 -12.40 -7.87 -10.87
N LEU A 222 -12.77 -7.50 -9.65
CA LEU A 222 -14.15 -7.55 -9.19
C LEU A 222 -14.73 -6.15 -9.06
N VAL A 223 -15.76 -5.88 -9.84
CA VAL A 223 -16.61 -4.69 -9.67
C VAL A 223 -18.05 -5.18 -9.74
N VAL A 224 -18.64 -5.51 -8.60
CA VAL A 224 -20.04 -5.92 -8.52
C VAL A 224 -20.90 -4.65 -8.67
N PRO A 225 -22.00 -4.67 -9.45
CA PRO A 225 -22.91 -3.54 -9.51
C PRO A 225 -23.37 -3.13 -8.11
N TRP A 226 -23.41 -1.82 -7.83
CA TRP A 226 -23.74 -1.29 -6.52
C TRP A 226 -25.08 -1.82 -5.99
N GLU A 227 -26.07 -1.94 -6.87
CA GLU A 227 -27.41 -2.42 -6.56
C GLU A 227 -27.36 -3.89 -6.07
N GLU A 228 -26.55 -4.73 -6.71
CA GLU A 228 -26.34 -6.13 -6.30
C GLU A 228 -25.55 -6.20 -4.98
N MET A 229 -24.54 -5.34 -4.82
CA MET A 229 -23.78 -5.22 -3.57
C MET A 229 -24.67 -4.81 -2.39
N ALA A 230 -25.59 -3.87 -2.61
CA ALA A 230 -26.56 -3.45 -1.60
C ALA A 230 -27.48 -4.61 -1.15
N GLU A 231 -27.85 -5.52 -2.06
CA GLU A 231 -28.60 -6.73 -1.70
C GLU A 231 -27.77 -7.71 -0.86
N TYR A 232 -26.52 -7.97 -1.21
CA TYR A 232 -25.62 -8.78 -0.38
C TYR A 232 -25.46 -8.18 1.01
N MET A 233 -25.23 -6.87 1.10
CA MET A 233 -25.09 -6.17 2.38
C MET A 233 -26.39 -6.20 3.20
N LYS A 234 -27.56 -6.05 2.56
CA LYS A 234 -28.87 -6.21 3.21
C LYS A 234 -29.03 -7.62 3.77
N ASN A 235 -28.66 -8.65 3.02
CA ASN A 235 -28.74 -10.04 3.50
C ASN A 235 -27.73 -10.31 4.61
N ALA A 236 -26.49 -9.82 4.48
CA ALA A 236 -25.45 -9.91 5.50
C ALA A 236 -25.91 -9.31 6.83
N SER A 237 -26.57 -8.14 6.81
CA SER A 237 -27.05 -7.47 8.03
C SER A 237 -28.00 -8.33 8.88
N LYS A 238 -28.82 -9.18 8.25
CA LYS A 238 -29.77 -10.07 8.93
C LYS A 238 -29.07 -11.21 9.70
N THR A 239 -27.83 -11.50 9.36
CA THR A 239 -27.07 -12.60 9.97
C THR A 239 -26.31 -12.16 11.23
N VAL A 240 -26.26 -10.85 11.53
CA VAL A 240 -25.53 -10.31 12.68
C VAL A 240 -26.27 -10.68 13.97
N LYS A 241 -25.64 -11.54 14.77
CA LYS A 241 -26.15 -11.97 16.07
C LYS A 241 -25.03 -12.49 16.95
N ILE A 242 -25.27 -12.42 18.25
CA ILE A 242 -24.43 -13.02 19.28
C ILE A 242 -25.22 -14.19 19.89
N PRO A 243 -24.94 -15.45 19.51
CA PRO A 243 -25.59 -16.61 20.12
C PRO A 243 -25.22 -16.70 21.60
N LYS A 244 -25.99 -17.46 22.40
CA LYS A 244 -25.61 -17.71 23.80
C LYS A 244 -24.32 -18.53 23.84
N ALA A 245 -23.43 -18.23 24.79
CA ALA A 245 -22.14 -18.89 24.89
C ALA A 245 -22.25 -20.43 24.96
N LYS A 246 -23.23 -20.95 25.71
CA LYS A 246 -23.51 -22.39 25.85
C LYS A 246 -23.97 -23.09 24.55
N ASP A 247 -24.55 -22.32 23.62
CA ASP A 247 -25.11 -22.81 22.36
C ASP A 247 -24.13 -22.55 21.18
N THR A 248 -22.96 -21.97 21.47
CA THR A 248 -21.95 -21.59 20.47
C THR A 248 -21.07 -22.79 20.09
N ILE A 249 -20.86 -22.97 18.79
CA ILE A 249 -19.99 -24.00 18.23
C ILE A 249 -18.57 -23.44 18.17
N ARG A 250 -17.60 -24.20 18.67
CA ARG A 250 -16.21 -23.75 18.86
C ARG A 250 -15.19 -24.43 17.94
N GLU A 251 -15.63 -25.28 17.03
CA GLU A 251 -14.77 -26.01 16.10
C GLU A 251 -15.25 -25.82 14.66
N PHE A 252 -14.31 -25.51 13.77
CA PHE A 252 -14.58 -25.43 12.33
C PHE A 252 -14.90 -26.81 11.75
N GLN A 253 -15.82 -26.85 10.80
CA GLN A 253 -16.00 -28.03 9.96
C GLN A 253 -14.71 -28.36 9.18
N LYS A 254 -14.50 -29.66 8.92
CA LYS A 254 -13.44 -30.12 8.01
C LYS A 254 -13.91 -30.00 6.57
N LEU A 255 -13.01 -29.64 5.67
CA LEU A 255 -13.33 -29.54 4.24
C LEU A 255 -12.76 -30.74 3.47
N PRO A 256 -13.47 -31.24 2.45
CA PRO A 256 -12.98 -32.34 1.61
C PRO A 256 -11.73 -31.92 0.83
N ARG A 257 -11.09 -32.87 0.17
CA ARG A 257 -9.90 -32.59 -0.66
C ARG A 257 -10.20 -31.48 -1.69
N PRO A 258 -9.22 -30.62 -2.02
CA PRO A 258 -9.41 -29.56 -3.01
C PRO A 258 -9.98 -30.13 -4.31
N GLY A 259 -11.09 -29.54 -4.77
CA GLY A 259 -11.78 -29.97 -5.99
C GLY A 259 -12.88 -31.01 -5.84
N THR A 260 -13.14 -31.53 -4.63
CA THR A 260 -14.16 -32.59 -4.44
C THR A 260 -15.36 -32.18 -3.58
N GLY A 261 -15.36 -30.98 -2.99
CA GLY A 261 -16.49 -30.44 -2.23
C GLY A 261 -17.46 -29.64 -3.09
N ASP A 262 -18.76 -29.71 -2.75
CA ASP A 262 -19.81 -28.87 -3.33
C ASP A 262 -19.87 -28.94 -4.88
N VAL A 263 -19.54 -30.10 -5.46
CA VAL A 263 -19.38 -30.28 -6.92
C VAL A 263 -20.70 -30.10 -7.69
N GLU A 264 -21.81 -30.32 -7.01
CA GLU A 264 -23.18 -30.16 -7.49
C GLU A 264 -23.67 -28.70 -7.47
N ILE A 265 -22.98 -27.82 -6.74
CA ILE A 265 -23.34 -26.40 -6.65
C ILE A 265 -23.04 -25.71 -7.98
N LYS A 266 -24.08 -25.05 -8.52
CA LYS A 266 -23.97 -24.28 -9.76
C LYS A 266 -23.54 -22.85 -9.44
N THR A 267 -22.42 -22.42 -10.03
CA THR A 267 -21.86 -21.07 -9.89
C THR A 267 -22.29 -20.16 -11.05
N ARG A 268 -22.15 -18.86 -10.84
CA ARG A 268 -22.46 -17.87 -11.89
C ARG A 268 -21.29 -17.79 -12.87
N ALA A 269 -21.60 -17.72 -14.16
CA ALA A 269 -20.60 -17.44 -15.18
C ALA A 269 -20.02 -16.02 -14.97
N LYS A 270 -18.71 -15.93 -14.75
CA LYS A 270 -18.04 -14.68 -14.39
C LYS A 270 -17.96 -13.66 -15.53
N ASN A 271 -18.01 -14.11 -16.79
CA ASN A 271 -17.92 -13.27 -18.00
C ASN A 271 -16.86 -12.16 -17.88
N TRP A 272 -15.59 -12.51 -18.08
CA TRP A 272 -14.46 -11.59 -17.93
C TRP A 272 -14.49 -10.48 -19.01
N GLU A 273 -14.96 -9.30 -18.62
CA GLU A 273 -15.08 -8.12 -19.47
C GLU A 273 -13.72 -7.47 -19.70
N LYS A 274 -13.49 -6.98 -20.93
CA LYS A 274 -12.30 -6.23 -21.35
C LYS A 274 -12.64 -4.79 -21.78
N THR A 275 -13.77 -4.28 -21.28
CA THR A 275 -14.33 -2.98 -21.67
C THR A 275 -13.36 -1.84 -21.38
N LYS A 276 -13.21 -0.93 -22.34
CA LYS A 276 -12.39 0.29 -22.22
C LYS A 276 -13.25 1.54 -22.47
N PRO A 277 -12.99 2.66 -21.77
CA PRO A 277 -12.07 2.81 -20.64
C PRO A 277 -12.50 2.00 -19.40
N TYR A 278 -11.57 1.70 -18.49
CA TYR A 278 -11.90 0.96 -17.24
C TYR A 278 -12.93 1.71 -16.39
N TRP A 279 -13.01 3.04 -16.52
CA TRP A 279 -14.04 3.84 -15.85
C TRP A 279 -15.48 3.33 -16.12
N ALA A 280 -15.75 2.83 -17.33
CA ALA A 280 -17.05 2.25 -17.68
C ALA A 280 -17.38 0.99 -16.85
N ILE A 281 -16.35 0.28 -16.39
CA ILE A 281 -16.47 -0.85 -15.46
C ILE A 281 -16.55 -0.30 -14.03
N ALA A 282 -15.54 0.47 -13.59
CA ALA A 282 -15.39 0.91 -12.19
C ALA A 282 -16.63 1.65 -11.67
N ARG A 283 -17.20 2.56 -12.46
CA ARG A 283 -18.32 3.41 -12.03
C ARG A 283 -19.57 2.63 -11.61
N ARG A 284 -19.76 1.39 -12.09
CA ARG A 284 -20.93 0.58 -11.72
C ARG A 284 -20.95 0.17 -10.26
N GLY A 285 -19.79 0.15 -9.60
CA GLY A 285 -19.68 -0.08 -8.16
C GLY A 285 -20.07 1.13 -7.32
N CYS A 286 -20.32 2.29 -7.93
CA CYS A 286 -20.83 3.47 -7.26
C CYS A 286 -22.36 3.51 -7.21
N ALA A 287 -22.89 4.17 -6.19
CA ALA A 287 -24.32 4.40 -6.01
C ALA A 287 -24.94 5.06 -7.26
N PRO A 288 -26.17 4.69 -7.69
CA PRO A 288 -26.77 5.18 -8.92
C PRO A 288 -26.88 6.70 -9.05
N ASP A 289 -27.00 7.40 -7.93
CA ASP A 289 -27.10 8.86 -7.79
C ASP A 289 -25.74 9.56 -7.64
N SER A 290 -24.65 8.81 -7.56
CA SER A 290 -23.29 9.37 -7.45
C SER A 290 -22.88 10.15 -8.70
N LEU A 291 -21.97 11.12 -8.52
CA LEU A 291 -21.39 11.87 -9.63
C LEU A 291 -20.66 10.98 -10.63
N ALA A 292 -19.99 9.93 -10.15
CA ALA A 292 -19.38 8.92 -11.00
C ALA A 292 -20.41 8.16 -11.84
N ARG A 293 -21.71 8.11 -11.49
CA ARG A 293 -22.79 7.48 -12.28
C ARG A 293 -23.60 8.47 -13.13
N SER A 294 -23.65 9.74 -12.75
CA SER A 294 -24.42 10.77 -13.49
C SER A 294 -23.60 11.47 -14.58
N VAL A 295 -22.29 11.68 -14.39
CA VAL A 295 -21.45 12.38 -15.38
C VAL A 295 -21.09 11.45 -16.55
N GLY A 296 -21.17 11.95 -17.78
CA GLY A 296 -20.85 11.16 -18.99
C GLY A 296 -19.41 10.66 -19.04
N LEU A 297 -19.14 9.68 -19.93
CA LEU A 297 -17.77 9.26 -20.20
C LEU A 297 -16.99 10.38 -20.88
N VAL A 298 -15.80 10.69 -20.38
CA VAL A 298 -14.91 11.71 -20.93
C VAL A 298 -14.03 11.09 -22.01
N GLN A 299 -13.97 11.74 -23.16
CA GLN A 299 -13.01 11.40 -24.22
C GLN A 299 -11.63 11.95 -23.85
N THR A 300 -10.67 11.08 -23.63
CA THR A 300 -9.31 11.45 -23.19
C THR A 300 -8.31 11.54 -24.34
N ALA A 301 -8.58 10.86 -25.46
CA ALA A 301 -7.69 10.82 -26.61
C ALA A 301 -7.49 12.20 -27.26
N ASN A 302 -6.23 12.57 -27.46
CA ASN A 302 -5.75 13.83 -28.03
C ASN A 302 -6.29 15.08 -27.32
N ARG A 303 -6.59 14.98 -26.02
CA ARG A 303 -7.05 16.11 -25.21
C ARG A 303 -6.11 16.37 -24.04
N THR A 304 -5.98 17.66 -23.71
CA THR A 304 -5.43 18.07 -22.41
C THR A 304 -6.54 17.91 -21.36
N PRO A 305 -6.25 17.25 -20.22
CA PRO A 305 -7.24 17.08 -19.17
C PRO A 305 -7.60 18.44 -18.54
N ASP A 306 -8.86 18.59 -18.13
CA ASP A 306 -9.29 19.69 -17.26
C ASP A 306 -8.96 19.33 -15.81
N ILE A 307 -8.19 20.19 -15.13
CA ILE A 307 -7.68 19.97 -13.77
C ILE A 307 -8.07 21.18 -12.94
N ASN A 308 -8.98 20.98 -11.99
CA ASN A 308 -9.48 22.01 -11.09
C ASN A 308 -10.01 21.38 -9.79
N LEU A 309 -10.34 22.20 -8.79
CA LEU A 309 -10.71 21.72 -7.45
C LEU A 309 -12.18 21.31 -7.28
N THR A 310 -13.02 21.45 -8.31
CA THR A 310 -14.49 21.30 -8.21
C THR A 310 -14.92 20.01 -7.51
N TYR A 311 -14.28 18.88 -7.83
CA TYR A 311 -14.61 17.58 -7.25
C TYR A 311 -13.73 17.19 -6.05
N ALA A 312 -12.73 18.01 -5.73
CA ALA A 312 -11.85 17.81 -4.59
C ALA A 312 -12.40 18.45 -3.30
N GLU A 313 -13.16 19.56 -3.41
CA GLU A 313 -13.73 20.30 -2.28
C GLU A 313 -14.30 19.42 -1.13
N PRO A 314 -15.07 18.32 -1.40
CA PRO A 314 -15.65 17.51 -0.33
C PRO A 314 -14.66 16.86 0.64
N HIS A 315 -13.40 16.65 0.23
CA HIS A 315 -12.36 16.05 1.07
C HIS A 315 -11.24 17.02 1.45
N MET A 316 -11.41 18.31 1.18
CA MET A 316 -10.42 19.36 1.42
C MET A 316 -10.76 20.23 2.63
N TYR A 317 -9.74 20.74 3.30
CA TYR A 317 -9.82 21.83 4.26
C TYR A 317 -8.89 22.95 3.79
N LYS A 318 -9.47 24.04 3.28
CA LYS A 318 -8.73 25.20 2.75
C LYS A 318 -7.62 24.80 1.77
N GLY A 319 -7.98 24.03 0.75
CA GLY A 319 -7.06 23.55 -0.28
C GLY A 319 -6.25 22.28 0.05
N TYR A 320 -6.23 21.80 1.31
CA TYR A 320 -5.41 20.63 1.69
C TYR A 320 -6.27 19.43 2.07
N VAL A 321 -5.85 18.21 1.70
CA VAL A 321 -6.60 16.98 1.96
C VAL A 321 -6.85 16.82 3.46
N SER A 322 -8.11 16.86 3.89
CA SER A 322 -8.51 16.70 5.29
C SER A 322 -9.16 15.35 5.57
N ASN A 323 -9.85 14.80 4.58
CA ASN A 323 -10.46 13.48 4.64
C ASN A 323 -9.78 12.55 3.65
N PHE A 324 -8.67 11.94 4.07
CA PHE A 324 -7.87 11.04 3.22
C PHE A 324 -8.67 9.82 2.75
N SER A 325 -9.56 9.26 3.58
CA SER A 325 -10.40 8.15 3.15
C SER A 325 -11.36 8.54 2.04
N LEU A 326 -11.91 9.77 2.07
CA LEU A 326 -12.79 10.25 1.01
C LEU A 326 -12.01 10.63 -0.26
N SER A 327 -10.77 11.14 -0.14
CA SER A 327 -9.96 11.49 -1.31
C SER A 327 -9.59 10.29 -2.18
N THR A 328 -9.56 9.07 -1.63
CA THR A 328 -9.33 7.84 -2.40
C THR A 328 -10.61 7.32 -3.09
N GLU A 329 -11.79 7.85 -2.77
CA GLU A 329 -13.07 7.37 -3.30
C GLU A 329 -13.43 8.02 -4.63
N ILE A 330 -13.62 7.20 -5.66
CA ILE A 330 -13.85 7.69 -7.02
C ILE A 330 -15.30 8.12 -7.27
N CYS A 331 -16.23 7.73 -6.41
CA CYS A 331 -17.67 7.88 -6.67
C CYS A 331 -18.15 9.34 -6.69
N HIS A 332 -17.46 10.24 -5.98
CA HIS A 332 -17.74 11.67 -6.02
C HIS A 332 -16.79 12.44 -6.97
N GLN A 333 -15.86 11.76 -7.65
CA GLN A 333 -14.76 12.35 -8.40
C GLN A 333 -14.76 11.93 -9.88
N PRO A 334 -15.78 12.33 -10.67
CA PRO A 334 -15.94 11.89 -12.04
C PRO A 334 -14.84 12.37 -12.98
N ASP A 335 -14.09 13.41 -12.62
CA ASP A 335 -12.95 13.94 -13.38
C ASP A 335 -11.72 13.02 -13.33
N LEU A 336 -11.56 12.19 -12.28
CA LEU A 336 -10.45 11.24 -12.20
C LEU A 336 -10.40 10.26 -13.38
N GLN A 337 -11.52 10.05 -14.07
CA GLN A 337 -11.56 9.24 -15.29
C GLN A 337 -10.59 9.73 -16.39
N ALA A 338 -10.19 11.01 -16.34
CA ALA A 338 -9.23 11.63 -17.26
C ALA A 338 -7.86 11.93 -16.62
N LEU A 339 -7.67 11.59 -15.34
CA LEU A 339 -6.49 11.97 -14.54
C LEU A 339 -5.69 10.79 -13.98
N GLU A 340 -6.24 9.58 -14.05
CA GLU A 340 -5.59 8.37 -13.54
C GLU A 340 -5.47 7.31 -14.63
N GLY A 341 -4.26 6.78 -14.81
CA GLY A 341 -3.95 5.86 -15.90
C GLY A 341 -4.79 4.57 -15.88
N ILE A 342 -5.17 4.07 -14.70
CA ILE A 342 -6.09 2.93 -14.54
C ILE A 342 -7.43 3.18 -15.27
N PHE A 343 -7.94 4.42 -15.23
CA PHE A 343 -9.21 4.79 -15.87
C PHE A 343 -9.06 5.16 -17.32
N ILE A 344 -7.91 5.72 -17.71
CA ILE A 344 -7.63 6.14 -19.08
C ILE A 344 -7.35 4.92 -19.97
N GLU A 345 -6.32 4.15 -19.63
CA GLU A 345 -5.85 3.01 -20.40
C GLU A 345 -4.96 2.12 -19.50
N PRO A 346 -5.53 1.16 -18.75
CA PRO A 346 -4.75 0.31 -17.84
C PRO A 346 -3.79 -0.62 -18.59
N LEU A 347 -2.87 -1.28 -17.86
CA LEU A 347 -1.98 -2.29 -18.46
C LEU A 347 -2.81 -3.47 -18.97
N SER A 348 -3.81 -3.87 -18.18
CA SER A 348 -4.73 -4.93 -18.54
C SER A 348 -6.15 -4.71 -18.00
N THR A 349 -7.14 -5.38 -18.60
CA THR A 349 -8.53 -5.34 -18.14
C THR A 349 -9.13 -6.72 -18.24
N SER A 350 -9.57 -7.24 -17.10
CA SER A 350 -10.28 -8.52 -16.97
C SER A 350 -11.16 -8.46 -15.73
N ALA A 351 -12.36 -7.89 -15.89
CA ALA A 351 -13.25 -7.64 -14.76
C ALA A 351 -14.51 -8.50 -14.79
N SER A 352 -15.09 -8.79 -13.63
CA SER A 352 -16.35 -9.52 -13.47
C SER A 352 -17.33 -8.74 -12.61
N LYS A 353 -18.63 -8.94 -12.90
CA LYS A 353 -19.76 -8.47 -12.10
C LYS A 353 -20.12 -9.42 -10.96
N VAL A 354 -19.58 -10.65 -10.99
CA VAL A 354 -19.93 -11.71 -10.04
C VAL A 354 -19.10 -11.57 -8.78
N LEU A 355 -19.77 -11.49 -7.63
CA LEU A 355 -19.10 -11.56 -6.33
C LEU A 355 -18.63 -13.00 -6.06
N PHE A 356 -17.34 -13.16 -5.83
CA PHE A 356 -16.75 -14.39 -5.31
C PHE A 356 -15.46 -14.06 -4.55
N PRO A 357 -14.96 -14.94 -3.64
CA PRO A 357 -13.94 -14.57 -2.66
C PRO A 357 -12.52 -14.57 -3.26
N MET A 358 -12.25 -13.61 -4.15
CA MET A 358 -10.92 -13.38 -4.71
C MET A 358 -10.10 -12.47 -3.79
N PHE A 359 -8.85 -12.85 -3.55
CA PHE A 359 -7.91 -12.08 -2.74
C PHE A 359 -6.92 -11.34 -3.63
N GLY A 360 -6.52 -10.12 -3.22
CA GLY A 360 -5.60 -9.26 -3.98
C GLY A 360 -4.73 -8.40 -3.07
N GLY A 361 -3.66 -7.81 -3.63
CA GLY A 361 -2.73 -6.96 -2.86
C GLY A 361 -3.20 -5.51 -2.66
N SER A 362 -4.10 -5.03 -3.51
CA SER A 362 -4.65 -3.68 -3.51
C SER A 362 -5.94 -3.62 -4.31
N LYS A 363 -6.76 -2.59 -4.11
CA LYS A 363 -7.98 -2.36 -4.90
C LYS A 363 -8.45 -0.89 -4.84
N LEU A 364 -9.38 -0.48 -5.70
CA LEU A 364 -10.08 0.80 -5.56
C LEU A 364 -11.27 0.63 -4.59
N GLY A 365 -11.84 1.74 -4.08
CA GLY A 365 -12.96 1.69 -3.12
C GLY A 365 -14.20 0.94 -3.64
N VAL A 366 -14.41 0.92 -4.96
CA VAL A 366 -15.53 0.25 -5.65
C VAL A 366 -15.30 -1.24 -5.93
N ASN A 367 -14.08 -1.74 -5.72
CA ASN A 367 -13.70 -3.09 -6.03
C ASN A 367 -13.95 -4.05 -4.85
N ASN A 368 -14.12 -5.35 -5.14
CA ASN A 368 -14.64 -6.32 -4.17
C ASN A 368 -13.68 -7.48 -3.82
N GLU A 369 -12.40 -7.36 -4.15
CA GLU A 369 -11.37 -8.27 -3.66
C GLU A 369 -11.21 -8.16 -2.14
N ILE A 370 -10.72 -9.25 -1.55
CA ILE A 370 -10.32 -9.34 -0.14
C ILE A 370 -8.83 -9.03 -0.04
N LEU A 371 -8.46 -7.99 0.70
CA LEU A 371 -7.06 -7.54 0.72
C LEU A 371 -6.16 -8.44 1.55
N LEU A 372 -5.09 -8.92 0.91
CA LEU A 372 -3.88 -9.45 1.55
C LEU A 372 -2.79 -8.38 1.57
N PRO A 373 -1.82 -8.48 2.50
CA PRO A 373 -0.56 -7.77 2.35
C PRO A 373 0.04 -8.03 0.97
N ALA A 374 0.37 -6.95 0.28
CA ALA A 374 0.98 -6.97 -1.04
C ALA A 374 2.21 -7.89 -1.10
N PRO A 375 2.36 -8.74 -2.13
CA PRO A 375 3.50 -9.65 -2.25
C PRO A 375 4.86 -8.96 -2.10
N MET A 376 5.01 -7.75 -2.67
CA MET A 376 6.25 -6.98 -2.59
C MET A 376 6.63 -6.57 -1.16
N TYR A 377 5.64 -6.31 -0.29
CA TYR A 377 5.90 -5.99 1.11
C TYR A 377 6.37 -7.20 1.90
N TRP A 378 5.86 -8.40 1.60
CA TRP A 378 6.35 -9.63 2.22
C TRP A 378 7.73 -10.04 1.69
N ASN A 379 7.98 -9.85 0.40
CA ASN A 379 9.25 -10.23 -0.22
C ASN A 379 10.41 -9.31 0.17
N GLU A 380 10.12 -8.04 0.50
CA GLU A 380 11.08 -7.01 0.93
C GLU A 380 12.28 -6.85 0.00
N GLU A 381 12.06 -6.91 -1.32
CA GLU A 381 13.12 -6.65 -2.29
C GLU A 381 13.69 -5.23 -2.11
N GLU A 382 15.03 -5.09 -2.12
CA GLU A 382 15.74 -3.82 -1.89
C GLU A 382 15.20 -2.66 -2.75
N ARG A 383 14.78 -2.96 -3.99
CA ARG A 383 14.20 -1.96 -4.90
C ARG A 383 12.88 -1.33 -4.42
N PHE A 384 12.20 -1.95 -3.47
CA PHE A 384 10.91 -1.52 -2.91
C PHE A 384 10.97 -1.15 -1.43
N THR A 385 12.01 -1.57 -0.70
CA THR A 385 12.15 -1.27 0.74
C THR A 385 13.36 -0.41 1.09
N GLY A 386 14.40 -0.38 0.25
CA GLY A 386 15.70 0.21 0.58
C GLY A 386 16.63 -0.76 1.33
N GLY A 387 16.20 -2.02 1.53
CA GLY A 387 16.90 -2.99 2.36
C GLY A 387 16.95 -2.53 3.82
N ASP A 388 18.12 -2.69 4.45
CA ASP A 388 18.34 -2.28 5.85
C ASP A 388 18.70 -0.79 6.00
N ASN A 389 18.80 -0.05 4.89
CA ASN A 389 19.12 1.37 4.92
C ASN A 389 17.83 2.20 4.90
N HIS A 390 17.62 2.98 5.97
CA HIS A 390 16.46 3.85 6.16
C HIS A 390 16.80 5.35 6.05
N GLY A 391 17.98 5.70 5.54
CA GLY A 391 18.47 7.08 5.37
C GLY A 391 19.16 7.68 6.59
N ILE A 392 19.86 8.79 6.35
CA ILE A 392 20.62 9.56 7.35
C ILE A 392 19.71 10.39 8.30
N PRO A 393 20.22 10.89 9.45
CA PRO A 393 19.45 11.76 10.34
C PRO A 393 18.85 12.99 9.62
N TRP A 394 17.66 13.42 10.06
CA TRP A 394 16.90 14.48 9.38
C TRP A 394 17.69 15.77 9.14
N ALA A 395 18.47 16.21 10.15
CA ALA A 395 19.28 17.43 10.08
C ALA A 395 20.37 17.39 9.00
N GLU A 396 20.82 16.20 8.59
CA GLU A 396 21.86 16.00 7.57
C GLU A 396 21.28 15.83 6.17
N LYS A 397 19.96 15.65 6.05
CA LYS A 397 19.29 15.44 4.77
C LYS A 397 19.32 16.67 3.88
N HIS A 398 19.32 16.44 2.58
CA HIS A 398 19.08 17.49 1.60
C HIS A 398 17.63 17.99 1.71
N ASN A 399 17.45 19.32 1.75
CA ASN A 399 16.17 20.01 1.67
C ASN A 399 15.57 19.92 0.25
N LYS A 400 15.33 18.70 -0.23
CA LYS A 400 14.87 18.39 -1.59
C LYS A 400 13.73 17.39 -1.58
N ALA A 401 12.90 17.46 -2.60
CA ALA A 401 11.97 16.40 -2.96
C ALA A 401 12.62 15.50 -4.02
N ILE A 402 12.68 14.20 -3.80
CA ILE A 402 13.28 13.24 -4.72
C ILE A 402 12.25 12.24 -5.21
N TRP A 403 12.21 12.03 -6.52
CA TRP A 403 11.46 10.92 -7.11
C TRP A 403 12.17 10.36 -8.34
N ARG A 404 12.36 9.05 -8.35
CA ARG A 404 12.79 8.27 -9.52
C ARG A 404 11.80 7.14 -9.76
N GLY A 405 11.22 7.11 -10.94
CA GLY A 405 10.28 6.06 -11.30
C GLY A 405 10.10 5.91 -12.81
N VAL A 406 9.55 4.77 -13.19
CA VAL A 406 9.14 4.50 -14.57
C VAL A 406 7.79 5.17 -14.82
N ALA A 407 7.52 5.58 -16.06
CA ALA A 407 6.22 6.11 -16.50
C ALA A 407 5.12 5.04 -16.64
N THR A 408 5.03 4.17 -15.63
CA THR A 408 3.90 3.24 -15.43
C THR A 408 2.64 3.99 -15.03
N GLY A 409 1.53 3.27 -14.83
CA GLY A 409 0.20 3.87 -14.67
C GLY A 409 -0.84 3.26 -15.58
N GLY A 410 -0.38 2.49 -16.59
CA GLY A 410 -1.18 1.99 -17.70
C GLY A 410 -0.39 2.06 -19.00
N GLN A 411 -1.06 1.86 -20.13
CA GLN A 411 -0.46 1.97 -21.47
C GLN A 411 -0.58 3.41 -21.97
N ASN A 412 0.44 4.22 -21.68
CA ASN A 412 0.53 5.56 -22.25
C ASN A 412 0.89 5.49 -23.75
N THR A 413 0.24 6.32 -24.56
CA THR A 413 0.36 6.43 -26.01
C THR A 413 0.44 7.90 -26.41
N ALA A 414 0.73 8.17 -27.69
CA ALA A 414 0.76 9.52 -28.23
C ALA A 414 -0.52 10.34 -27.97
N SER A 415 -1.67 9.67 -27.88
CA SER A 415 -2.96 10.34 -27.73
C SER A 415 -3.42 10.51 -26.28
N ASN A 416 -2.95 9.71 -25.32
CA ASN A 416 -3.56 9.67 -23.97
C ASN A 416 -2.63 10.06 -22.81
N TRP A 417 -1.31 10.17 -23.03
CA TRP A 417 -0.31 10.33 -21.96
C TRP A 417 -0.54 11.57 -21.07
N ARG A 418 -1.21 12.61 -21.58
CA ARG A 418 -1.46 13.86 -20.87
C ARG A 418 -2.27 13.68 -19.59
N GLY A 419 -3.16 12.70 -19.55
CA GLY A 419 -3.94 12.43 -18.34
C GLY A 419 -3.18 11.66 -17.26
N PHE A 420 -2.09 10.96 -17.60
CA PHE A 420 -1.44 10.02 -16.69
C PHE A 420 -0.77 10.73 -15.51
N GLN A 421 -1.14 10.33 -14.30
CA GLN A 421 -0.75 10.94 -13.03
C GLN A 421 0.76 11.17 -12.91
N ARG A 422 1.61 10.20 -13.27
CA ARG A 422 3.07 10.38 -13.22
C ARG A 422 3.59 11.39 -14.24
N HIS A 423 2.99 11.47 -15.42
CA HIS A 423 3.39 12.47 -16.43
C HIS A 423 3.02 13.87 -15.97
N ARG A 424 1.83 14.03 -15.36
CA ARG A 424 1.39 15.31 -14.78
C ARG A 424 2.34 15.74 -13.66
N PHE A 425 2.62 14.82 -12.73
CA PHE A 425 3.48 15.08 -11.57
C PHE A 425 4.91 15.47 -11.96
N VAL A 426 5.53 14.77 -12.93
CA VAL A 426 6.89 15.11 -13.40
C VAL A 426 6.90 16.46 -14.13
N ALA A 427 5.87 16.77 -14.94
CA ALA A 427 5.79 18.03 -15.67
C ALA A 427 5.67 19.22 -14.73
N MET A 428 4.80 19.13 -13.73
CA MET A 428 4.60 20.19 -12.74
C MET A 428 5.78 20.32 -11.76
N SER A 429 6.59 19.28 -11.61
CA SER A 429 7.83 19.34 -10.80
C SER A 429 9.04 19.84 -11.58
N ASN A 430 8.89 20.23 -12.85
CA ASN A 430 9.95 20.77 -13.68
C ASN A 430 9.87 22.30 -13.71
N GLY A 431 10.77 22.96 -12.99
CA GLY A 431 10.77 24.41 -12.86
C GLY A 431 10.91 25.16 -14.18
N THR A 432 11.65 24.62 -15.16
CA THR A 432 11.73 25.21 -16.51
C THR A 432 10.41 25.14 -17.27
N THR A 433 9.66 24.04 -17.12
CA THR A 433 8.33 23.91 -17.70
C THR A 433 7.34 24.85 -17.02
N VAL A 434 7.37 24.94 -15.68
CA VAL A 434 6.50 25.85 -14.91
C VAL A 434 6.79 27.32 -15.23
N ALA A 435 8.07 27.73 -15.28
CA ALA A 435 8.45 29.10 -15.59
C ALA A 435 7.98 29.58 -16.98
N ARG A 436 7.81 28.65 -17.94
CA ARG A 436 7.23 28.96 -19.25
C ARG A 436 5.72 29.19 -19.16
N VAL A 437 5.03 28.36 -18.38
CA VAL A 437 3.58 28.51 -18.14
C VAL A 437 3.28 29.80 -17.38
N GLU A 438 4.09 30.16 -16.38
CA GLU A 438 4.00 31.47 -15.69
C GLU A 438 4.15 32.66 -16.65
N LYS A 439 4.92 32.51 -17.73
CA LYS A 439 5.11 33.52 -18.78
C LYS A 439 4.01 33.52 -19.86
N GLY A 440 2.97 32.68 -19.70
CA GLY A 440 1.81 32.64 -20.58
C GLY A 440 1.80 31.50 -21.60
N GLU A 441 2.76 30.57 -21.58
CA GLU A 441 2.61 29.32 -22.34
C GLU A 441 1.46 28.49 -21.76
N LYS A 442 0.71 27.80 -22.63
CA LYS A 442 -0.34 26.88 -22.16
C LYS A 442 0.30 25.62 -21.58
N PRO A 443 -0.12 25.15 -20.38
CA PRO A 443 0.40 23.92 -19.84
C PRO A 443 -0.06 22.72 -20.67
N GLU A 444 0.84 21.78 -20.92
CA GLU A 444 0.57 20.62 -21.79
C GLU A 444 -0.35 19.58 -21.12
N ASN A 445 -0.12 19.32 -19.83
CA ASN A 445 -0.73 18.20 -19.11
C ASN A 445 -0.90 18.41 -17.59
N PHE A 446 -0.68 19.61 -17.07
CA PHE A 446 -0.87 19.94 -15.65
C PHE A 446 -1.60 21.29 -15.53
N ALA A 447 -1.93 21.69 -14.31
CA ALA A 447 -2.48 23.02 -14.03
C ALA A 447 -1.72 23.68 -12.89
N LEU A 448 -1.63 25.01 -12.93
CA LEU A 448 -1.16 25.79 -11.79
C LEU A 448 -2.29 25.93 -10.78
N PRO A 449 -2.00 25.89 -9.46
CA PRO A 449 -3.02 26.11 -8.46
C PRO A 449 -3.62 27.51 -8.55
N PRO A 450 -4.91 27.68 -8.20
CA PRO A 450 -5.52 29.00 -8.07
C PRO A 450 -4.78 29.83 -7.01
N SER A 451 -4.31 31.02 -7.39
CA SER A 451 -3.49 31.87 -6.52
C SER A 451 -4.17 32.23 -5.19
N GLU A 452 -5.49 32.45 -5.21
CA GLU A 452 -6.27 32.82 -4.02
C GLU A 452 -6.46 31.67 -3.02
N GLU A 453 -6.45 30.43 -3.50
CA GLU A 453 -6.70 29.25 -2.65
C GLU A 453 -5.48 28.95 -1.77
N TYR A 454 -4.29 28.92 -2.36
CA TYR A 454 -3.06 28.52 -1.67
C TYR A 454 -2.17 29.68 -1.25
N ASN A 455 -2.34 30.86 -1.86
CA ASN A 455 -1.55 32.06 -1.55
C ASN A 455 -0.03 31.90 -1.68
N ILE A 456 0.43 31.02 -2.58
CA ILE A 456 1.84 30.67 -2.79
C ILE A 456 2.65 31.92 -3.16
N GLN A 457 3.63 32.27 -2.33
CA GLN A 457 4.43 33.50 -2.50
C GLN A 457 5.30 33.42 -3.75
N ALA A 458 5.93 32.28 -4.01
CA ALA A 458 6.74 32.10 -5.22
C ALA A 458 5.93 32.35 -6.51
N GLN A 459 4.65 31.97 -6.51
CA GLN A 459 3.74 32.21 -7.64
C GLN A 459 3.33 33.68 -7.75
N LYS A 460 3.08 34.37 -6.63
CA LYS A 460 2.77 35.81 -6.61
C LYS A 460 3.94 36.66 -7.14
N ASP A 461 5.16 36.22 -6.88
CA ASP A 461 6.38 36.86 -7.38
C ASP A 461 6.71 36.52 -8.84
N GLY A 462 5.96 35.60 -9.47
CA GLY A 462 6.25 35.11 -10.82
C GLY A 462 7.57 34.32 -10.91
N LYS A 463 7.96 33.66 -9.81
CA LYS A 463 9.20 32.88 -9.65
C LYS A 463 8.93 31.42 -9.26
N LEU A 464 7.72 30.89 -9.48
CA LEU A 464 7.37 29.53 -9.06
C LEU A 464 8.32 28.50 -9.68
N GLY A 465 8.63 28.63 -10.98
CA GLY A 465 9.56 27.75 -11.67
C GLY A 465 11.00 27.83 -11.14
N GLU A 466 11.47 29.02 -10.76
CA GLU A 466 12.79 29.20 -10.13
C GLU A 466 12.83 28.52 -8.76
N TRP A 467 11.80 28.75 -7.95
CA TRP A 467 11.68 28.13 -6.63
C TRP A 467 11.60 26.60 -6.71
N ILE A 468 10.81 26.04 -7.63
CA ILE A 468 10.75 24.58 -7.87
C ILE A 468 12.14 24.01 -8.18
N ASN A 469 12.93 24.67 -9.02
CA ASN A 469 14.29 24.21 -9.36
C ASN A 469 15.25 24.15 -8.16
N SER A 470 14.96 24.88 -7.07
CA SER A 470 15.81 24.87 -5.87
C SER A 470 15.68 23.59 -5.04
N TRP A 471 14.52 22.91 -5.11
CA TRP A 471 14.20 21.77 -4.24
C TRP A 471 13.75 20.50 -4.98
N ALA A 472 13.18 20.61 -6.19
CA ALA A 472 12.64 19.45 -6.90
C ALA A 472 13.73 18.67 -7.64
N ASN A 473 13.87 17.39 -7.32
CA ASN A 473 14.70 16.43 -8.02
C ASN A 473 13.85 15.26 -8.50
N ILE A 474 12.98 15.52 -9.48
CA ILE A 474 11.93 14.60 -9.91
C ILE A 474 12.14 14.26 -11.40
N SER A 475 12.25 12.97 -11.72
CA SER A 475 12.50 12.55 -13.09
C SER A 475 12.09 11.11 -13.35
N PHE A 476 11.63 10.84 -14.56
CA PHE A 476 11.48 9.48 -15.06
C PHE A 476 12.83 8.78 -15.19
N THR A 477 12.84 7.47 -14.98
CA THR A 477 13.98 6.60 -15.35
C THR A 477 13.76 5.96 -16.71
N ASP A 478 12.50 5.78 -17.11
CA ASP A 478 12.06 5.21 -18.38
C ASP A 478 10.66 5.75 -18.71
N LEU A 479 10.41 6.13 -19.97
CA LEU A 479 9.14 6.71 -20.43
C LEU A 479 8.08 5.66 -20.80
N SER A 480 8.49 4.39 -20.95
CA SER A 480 7.64 3.20 -21.08
C SER A 480 6.46 3.38 -22.03
N CYS A 481 6.78 3.90 -23.22
CA CYS A 481 5.80 4.26 -24.22
C CYS A 481 5.16 3.03 -24.88
N THR A 482 3.90 3.16 -25.28
CA THR A 482 3.14 2.12 -25.99
C THR A 482 2.81 2.59 -27.41
N PRO A 483 3.20 1.83 -28.46
CA PRO A 483 4.05 0.64 -28.42
C PRO A 483 5.50 0.96 -27.98
N PRO A 484 6.28 -0.02 -27.48
CA PRO A 484 7.66 0.20 -27.04
C PRO A 484 8.58 0.74 -28.14
N GLN A 485 9.46 1.70 -27.80
CA GLN A 485 10.33 2.40 -28.75
C GLN A 485 11.83 2.38 -28.37
N ASN A 486 12.35 1.20 -27.97
CA ASN A 486 13.79 0.95 -27.74
C ASN A 486 14.51 2.02 -26.87
N GLY A 487 13.90 2.39 -25.74
CA GLY A 487 14.47 3.36 -24.79
C GLY A 487 14.31 4.83 -25.19
N LYS A 488 13.62 5.12 -26.31
CA LYS A 488 13.15 6.45 -26.67
C LYS A 488 11.64 6.55 -26.50
N CYS A 489 11.11 7.75 -26.65
CA CYS A 489 9.69 7.96 -26.90
C CYS A 489 9.46 9.17 -27.78
N ASN A 490 8.91 8.97 -28.97
CA ASN A 490 8.73 10.02 -29.97
C ASN A 490 7.69 11.08 -29.59
N TYR A 491 6.74 10.77 -28.69
CA TYR A 491 5.65 11.69 -28.32
C TYR A 491 5.83 12.33 -26.93
N THR A 492 6.67 11.78 -26.05
CA THR A 492 6.97 12.37 -24.74
C THR A 492 8.44 12.76 -24.55
N GLY A 493 9.36 12.27 -25.39
CA GLY A 493 10.80 12.48 -25.22
C GLY A 493 11.27 13.93 -25.39
N HIS A 494 10.47 14.80 -26.01
CA HIS A 494 10.75 16.24 -26.06
C HIS A 494 10.22 17.02 -24.85
N TYR A 495 9.30 16.45 -24.08
CA TYR A 495 8.79 17.04 -22.84
C TYR A 495 9.58 16.57 -21.61
N PHE A 496 10.01 15.31 -21.61
CA PHE A 496 10.63 14.66 -20.46
C PHE A 496 12.01 14.14 -20.80
N LYS A 497 12.98 14.43 -19.94
CA LYS A 497 14.34 13.91 -20.01
C LYS A 497 14.54 12.85 -18.92
N PRO A 498 14.54 11.55 -19.26
CA PRO A 498 14.85 10.51 -18.30
C PRO A 498 16.25 10.66 -17.71
N THR A 499 16.41 10.26 -16.44
CA THR A 499 17.69 10.23 -15.74
C THR A 499 18.00 8.81 -15.26
N LYS A 500 19.25 8.58 -14.83
CA LYS A 500 19.66 7.28 -14.29
C LYS A 500 18.79 6.92 -13.08
N GLY A 501 18.40 5.64 -13.00
CA GLY A 501 17.77 5.09 -11.81
C GLY A 501 18.65 5.25 -10.57
N MET A 502 18.00 5.42 -9.43
CA MET A 502 18.62 5.63 -8.12
C MET A 502 18.09 4.58 -7.16
N LYS A 503 18.95 3.98 -6.33
CA LYS A 503 18.51 3.07 -5.28
C LYS A 503 17.62 3.81 -4.28
N MET A 504 16.69 3.13 -3.62
CA MET A 504 15.85 3.82 -2.64
C MET A 504 16.66 4.33 -1.44
N ALA A 505 17.66 3.56 -1.00
CA ALA A 505 18.59 3.98 0.05
C ALA A 505 19.24 5.35 -0.23
N GLU A 506 19.66 5.60 -1.48
CA GLU A 506 20.23 6.89 -1.91
C GLU A 506 19.16 8.00 -1.98
N GLN A 507 17.91 7.66 -2.29
CA GLN A 507 16.81 8.62 -2.27
C GLN A 507 16.51 9.07 -0.83
N PHE A 508 16.71 8.21 0.17
CA PHE A 508 16.47 8.52 1.58
C PHE A 508 17.39 9.61 2.15
N ASP A 509 18.40 10.08 1.42
CA ASP A 509 19.21 11.24 1.82
C ASP A 509 18.50 12.59 1.61
N ASN A 510 17.27 12.58 1.08
CA ASN A 510 16.45 13.76 0.85
C ASN A 510 15.26 13.80 1.82
N LYS A 511 14.84 15.00 2.21
CA LYS A 511 13.75 15.18 3.19
C LYS A 511 12.38 14.72 2.69
N PHE A 512 12.03 14.97 1.43
CA PHE A 512 10.68 14.73 0.92
C PHE A 512 10.67 13.67 -0.17
N ILE A 513 9.78 12.68 -0.05
CA ILE A 513 9.66 11.58 -1.01
C ILE A 513 8.20 11.46 -1.47
N PRO A 514 7.86 12.04 -2.64
CA PRO A 514 6.55 11.86 -3.24
C PRO A 514 6.28 10.38 -3.58
N ASP A 515 5.09 9.89 -3.23
CA ASP A 515 4.59 8.55 -3.56
C ASP A 515 3.42 8.68 -4.54
N ILE A 516 3.63 8.23 -5.77
CA ILE A 516 2.67 8.34 -6.87
C ILE A 516 2.37 6.95 -7.41
N ASP A 517 1.09 6.64 -7.54
CA ASP A 517 0.58 5.36 -8.04
C ASP A 517 1.21 4.95 -9.39
N GLY A 518 1.40 3.64 -9.55
CA GLY A 518 1.80 3.00 -10.79
C GLY A 518 0.59 2.39 -11.50
N ASN A 519 0.75 1.19 -12.07
CA ASN A 519 -0.39 0.44 -12.64
C ASN A 519 -1.46 0.16 -11.58
N SER A 520 -1.03 -0.02 -10.34
CA SER A 520 -1.83 0.00 -9.14
C SER A 520 -1.14 0.86 -8.07
N PHE A 521 -1.29 0.54 -6.79
CA PHE A 521 -0.57 1.17 -5.68
C PHE A 521 0.96 1.18 -5.89
N SER A 522 1.63 2.10 -5.19
CA SER A 522 3.09 2.14 -5.16
C SER A 522 3.65 1.12 -4.16
N GLY A 523 4.23 0.04 -4.67
CA GLY A 523 4.93 -0.96 -3.84
C GLY A 523 6.15 -0.45 -3.04
N ARG A 524 6.52 0.84 -3.19
CA ARG A 524 7.59 1.50 -2.43
C ARG A 524 7.11 2.12 -1.13
N TYR A 525 5.79 2.26 -0.94
CA TYR A 525 5.23 3.07 0.14
C TYR A 525 5.63 2.59 1.53
N LEU A 526 5.64 1.26 1.77
CA LEU A 526 6.15 0.70 3.02
C LEU A 526 7.62 1.08 3.29
N GLY A 527 8.47 1.05 2.26
CA GLY A 527 9.87 1.48 2.37
C GLY A 527 10.00 2.97 2.68
N PHE A 528 9.12 3.80 2.11
CA PHE A 528 9.08 5.24 2.40
C PHE A 528 8.66 5.53 3.83
N LEU A 529 7.61 4.86 4.32
CA LEU A 529 7.17 4.99 5.71
C LEU A 529 8.25 4.57 6.70
N ARG A 530 9.04 3.54 6.40
CA ARG A 530 10.16 3.09 7.26
C ARG A 530 11.44 3.92 7.09
N SER A 531 11.50 4.81 6.10
CA SER A 531 12.63 5.70 5.94
C SER A 531 12.57 6.86 6.95
N THR A 532 13.68 7.57 7.10
CA THR A 532 13.77 8.80 7.89
C THR A 532 13.29 10.04 7.11
N SER A 533 12.84 9.87 5.87
CA SER A 533 12.29 10.92 5.01
C SER A 533 10.77 11.03 5.16
N LEU A 534 10.19 12.16 4.76
CA LEU A 534 8.75 12.42 4.80
C LEU A 534 8.05 11.94 3.52
N PRO A 535 7.17 10.92 3.58
CA PRO A 535 6.37 10.52 2.43
C PRO A 535 5.25 11.54 2.16
N ILE A 536 5.13 11.97 0.91
CA ILE A 536 4.00 12.78 0.41
C ILE A 536 3.21 11.91 -0.56
N LYS A 537 2.05 11.39 -0.15
CA LYS A 537 1.34 10.33 -0.87
C LYS A 537 0.11 10.86 -1.61
N ALA A 538 0.04 10.60 -2.90
CA ALA A 538 -1.18 10.71 -3.68
C ALA A 538 -1.58 9.35 -4.21
N THR A 539 -2.79 8.90 -3.83
CA THR A 539 -3.28 7.58 -4.23
C THR A 539 -4.79 7.52 -4.33
N ILE A 540 -5.28 6.58 -5.14
CA ILE A 540 -6.69 6.13 -5.17
C ILE A 540 -6.83 4.65 -4.78
N TRP A 541 -5.75 4.04 -4.28
CA TRP A 541 -5.72 2.62 -3.92
C TRP A 541 -5.84 2.42 -2.43
N HIS A 542 -6.54 1.34 -2.09
CA HIS A 542 -6.62 0.82 -0.74
C HIS A 542 -5.69 -0.37 -0.55
N GLU A 543 -5.08 -0.42 0.63
CA GLU A 543 -4.15 -1.46 1.06
C GLU A 543 -4.58 -2.03 2.41
N TRP A 544 -4.00 -3.18 2.79
CA TRP A 544 -4.34 -3.89 4.03
C TRP A 544 -4.11 -3.06 5.31
N HIS A 545 -3.21 -2.09 5.25
CA HIS A 545 -2.73 -1.33 6.40
C HIS A 545 -3.37 0.05 6.59
N ASP A 546 -4.29 0.47 5.71
CA ASP A 546 -4.83 1.84 5.72
C ASP A 546 -5.40 2.23 7.10
N SER A 547 -6.11 1.31 7.76
CA SER A 547 -6.69 1.53 9.10
C SER A 547 -5.67 1.67 10.23
N ARG A 548 -4.37 1.47 9.95
CA ARG A 548 -3.26 1.62 10.90
C ARG A 548 -2.58 2.97 10.76
N LEU A 549 -2.82 3.71 9.68
CA LEU A 549 -2.12 4.96 9.39
C LEU A 549 -3.07 6.14 9.51
N VAL A 550 -2.55 7.28 9.97
CA VAL A 550 -3.29 8.53 10.12
C VAL A 550 -2.57 9.58 9.27
N ALA A 551 -3.28 10.13 8.29
CA ALA A 551 -2.77 11.20 7.43
C ALA A 551 -2.43 12.44 8.27
N TRP A 552 -1.41 13.21 7.88
CA TRP A 552 -0.77 14.31 8.63
C TRP A 552 -0.09 13.93 9.95
N LYS A 553 -0.20 12.68 10.40
CA LYS A 553 0.52 12.12 11.55
C LYS A 553 1.68 11.22 11.11
N HIS A 554 1.45 10.32 10.15
CA HIS A 554 2.47 9.36 9.68
C HIS A 554 2.98 9.66 8.26
N PHE A 555 2.25 10.44 7.49
CA PHE A 555 2.60 10.85 6.12
C PHE A 555 1.78 12.09 5.75
N VAL A 556 2.16 12.78 4.67
CA VAL A 556 1.39 13.91 4.13
C VAL A 556 0.52 13.42 2.97
N PRO A 557 -0.82 13.52 3.05
CA PRO A 557 -1.68 13.23 1.91
C PRO A 557 -1.60 14.36 0.88
N MET A 558 -1.67 14.00 -0.39
CA MET A 558 -1.71 14.90 -1.54
C MET A 558 -2.84 14.46 -2.47
N ASP A 559 -3.62 15.39 -3.00
CA ASP A 559 -4.72 15.05 -3.90
C ASP A 559 -4.22 14.56 -5.27
N SER A 560 -4.98 13.68 -5.91
CA SER A 560 -4.66 13.13 -7.23
C SER A 560 -4.57 14.18 -8.35
N ARG A 561 -5.09 15.40 -8.15
CA ARG A 561 -4.94 16.53 -9.08
C ARG A 561 -3.63 17.29 -8.87
N PHE A 562 -2.98 17.09 -7.71
CA PHE A 562 -1.71 17.67 -7.28
C PHE A 562 -1.70 19.20 -7.09
N LEU A 563 -2.86 19.86 -7.09
CA LEU A 563 -2.94 21.31 -6.96
C LEU A 563 -2.48 21.80 -5.58
N ASP A 564 -2.55 20.93 -4.57
CA ASP A 564 -2.08 21.18 -3.20
C ASP A 564 -0.56 21.02 -3.03
N TYR A 565 0.14 20.42 -4.01
CA TYR A 565 1.54 20.08 -3.89
C TYR A 565 2.46 21.29 -3.62
N TYR A 566 2.28 22.38 -4.34
CA TYR A 566 3.13 23.58 -4.14
C TYR A 566 2.85 24.25 -2.79
N GLY A 567 1.60 24.28 -2.34
CA GLY A 567 1.24 24.77 -1.00
C GLY A 567 1.86 23.91 0.11
N ILE A 568 1.81 22.59 -0.04
CA ILE A 568 2.47 21.63 0.85
C ILE A 568 3.98 21.91 0.92
N MET A 569 4.63 22.08 -0.23
CA MET A 569 6.06 22.32 -0.28
C MET A 569 6.45 23.70 0.26
N GLU A 570 5.68 24.76 0.00
CA GLU A 570 5.94 26.11 0.55
C GLU A 570 5.75 26.13 2.06
N TYR A 571 4.77 25.39 2.60
CA TYR A 571 4.60 25.26 4.05
C TYR A 571 5.85 24.66 4.72
N PHE A 572 6.40 23.57 4.18
CA PHE A 572 7.56 22.90 4.80
C PHE A 572 8.89 23.59 4.52
N LEU A 573 9.16 23.96 3.27
CA LEU A 573 10.44 24.55 2.86
C LEU A 573 10.50 26.06 3.11
N GLY A 574 9.36 26.73 3.12
CA GLY A 574 9.29 28.18 3.04
C GLY A 574 9.66 28.70 1.64
N TYR A 575 9.73 30.02 1.55
CA TYR A 575 10.15 30.75 0.36
C TYR A 575 11.12 31.87 0.76
N GLU A 576 12.24 32.00 0.03
CA GLU A 576 13.34 32.94 0.35
C GLU A 576 13.83 32.84 1.82
N GLY A 577 13.89 31.63 2.37
CA GLY A 577 14.34 31.37 3.73
C GLY A 577 13.38 31.82 4.84
N ARG A 578 12.13 32.13 4.49
CA ARG A 578 11.09 32.59 5.43
C ARG A 578 9.94 31.57 5.53
N ASN A 579 9.32 31.51 6.70
CA ASN A 579 8.07 30.78 6.97
C ASN A 579 8.09 29.26 6.66
N GLY A 580 9.26 28.61 6.68
CA GLY A 580 9.36 27.15 6.54
C GLY A 580 9.13 26.41 7.85
N HIS A 581 8.38 25.31 7.80
CA HIS A 581 7.99 24.48 8.95
C HIS A 581 8.76 23.15 8.99
N ASP A 582 10.10 23.22 8.88
CA ASP A 582 10.96 22.02 8.81
C ASP A 582 10.77 21.06 10.00
N ARG A 583 10.57 21.60 11.21
CA ARG A 583 10.29 20.80 12.41
C ARG A 583 8.98 20.03 12.33
N VAL A 584 7.97 20.56 11.65
CA VAL A 584 6.70 19.85 11.45
C VAL A 584 6.92 18.68 10.48
N ALA A 585 7.67 18.90 9.40
CA ALA A 585 8.05 17.83 8.46
C ALA A 585 8.84 16.71 9.16
N GLU A 586 9.85 17.07 9.96
CA GLU A 586 10.66 16.13 10.74
C GLU A 586 9.79 15.30 11.69
N LYS A 587 8.85 15.96 12.37
CA LYS A 587 7.94 15.30 13.31
C LYS A 587 7.08 14.25 12.60
N ILE A 588 6.46 14.58 11.46
CA ILE A 588 5.62 13.64 10.72
C ILE A 588 6.46 12.47 10.19
N ALA A 589 7.66 12.73 9.67
CA ALA A 589 8.56 11.68 9.17
C ALA A 589 8.99 10.72 10.29
N THR A 590 9.42 11.28 11.43
CA THR A 590 9.88 10.51 12.59
C THR A 590 8.75 9.68 13.18
N GLU A 591 7.60 10.29 13.44
CA GLU A 591 6.44 9.60 14.01
C GLU A 591 5.88 8.54 13.04
N GLY A 592 5.89 8.82 11.73
CA GLY A 592 5.52 7.86 10.68
C GLY A 592 6.43 6.64 10.67
N LYS A 593 7.75 6.85 10.72
CA LYS A 593 8.74 5.78 10.80
C LYS A 593 8.58 4.93 12.05
N GLU A 594 8.61 5.56 13.22
CA GLU A 594 8.49 4.87 14.51
C GLU A 594 7.21 4.03 14.58
N TRP A 595 6.13 4.52 13.98
CA TRP A 595 4.87 3.80 13.95
C TRP A 595 4.88 2.65 12.93
N ALA A 596 5.37 2.87 11.72
CA ALA A 596 5.49 1.84 10.69
C ALA A 596 6.36 0.66 11.14
N GLU A 597 7.44 0.92 11.88
CA GLU A 597 8.30 -0.09 12.49
C GLU A 597 7.62 -0.90 13.60
N LYS A 598 6.49 -0.43 14.14
CA LYS A 598 5.70 -1.12 15.19
C LYS A 598 4.49 -1.88 14.66
N VAL A 599 3.83 -1.37 13.62
CA VAL A 599 2.52 -1.91 13.19
C VAL A 599 2.45 -2.39 11.75
N LEU A 600 3.52 -2.24 10.95
CA LEU A 600 3.61 -2.68 9.55
C LEU A 600 4.73 -3.71 9.33
N ARG A 601 5.15 -4.44 10.36
CA ARG A 601 6.20 -5.47 10.25
C ARG A 601 5.68 -6.72 9.54
N LYS A 602 6.58 -7.65 9.21
CA LYS A 602 6.20 -8.98 8.72
C LYS A 602 5.31 -9.71 9.71
N GLU A 603 5.57 -9.54 11.01
CA GLU A 603 4.76 -10.06 12.09
C GLU A 603 3.34 -9.49 12.04
N ASP A 604 3.18 -8.19 11.78
CA ASP A 604 1.86 -7.56 11.69
C ASP A 604 1.09 -8.02 10.44
N MET A 605 1.79 -8.27 9.34
CA MET A 605 1.21 -8.92 8.15
C MET A 605 0.70 -10.33 8.48
N GLN A 606 1.50 -11.13 9.19
CA GLN A 606 1.08 -12.48 9.63
C GLN A 606 -0.14 -12.41 10.55
N ILE A 607 -0.17 -11.48 11.50
CA ILE A 607 -1.29 -11.30 12.45
C ILE A 607 -2.57 -10.86 11.73
N TYR A 608 -2.46 -9.95 10.77
CA TYR A 608 -3.57 -9.54 9.92
C TYR A 608 -4.10 -10.71 9.10
N VAL A 609 -3.22 -11.46 8.44
CA VAL A 609 -3.60 -12.62 7.60
C VAL A 609 -4.19 -13.74 8.45
N LEU A 610 -3.63 -14.03 9.62
CA LEU A 610 -4.17 -15.02 10.54
C LEU A 610 -5.60 -14.66 10.96
N ARG A 611 -5.85 -13.39 11.32
CA ARG A 611 -7.20 -12.91 11.64
C ARG A 611 -8.14 -13.01 10.45
N LEU A 612 -7.69 -12.56 9.28
CA LEU A 612 -8.45 -12.59 8.03
C LEU A 612 -8.87 -14.02 7.69
N LEU A 613 -7.95 -14.98 7.80
CA LEU A 613 -8.22 -16.35 7.41
C LEU A 613 -9.08 -17.10 8.43
N PHE A 614 -9.07 -16.74 9.73
CA PHE A 614 -10.08 -17.23 10.67
C PHE A 614 -11.49 -16.72 10.36
N GLU A 615 -11.62 -15.44 10.00
CA GLU A 615 -12.92 -14.86 9.60
C GLU A 615 -13.40 -15.43 8.26
N TYR A 616 -12.48 -15.62 7.32
CA TYR A 616 -12.80 -16.24 6.03
C TYR A 616 -13.21 -17.70 6.19
N ALA A 617 -12.48 -18.49 6.99
CA ALA A 617 -12.87 -19.86 7.30
C ALA A 617 -14.26 -19.96 7.92
N ARG A 618 -14.61 -18.98 8.78
CA ARG A 618 -15.96 -18.89 9.33
C ARG A 618 -17.00 -18.69 8.22
N LEU A 619 -16.74 -17.85 7.21
CA LEU A 619 -17.67 -17.69 6.08
C LEU A 619 -17.92 -18.98 5.29
N LEU A 620 -16.92 -19.87 5.24
CA LEU A 620 -16.98 -21.15 4.56
C LEU A 620 -17.73 -22.23 5.36
N ASP A 621 -18.06 -22.01 6.63
CA ASP A 621 -18.68 -23.01 7.49
C ASP A 621 -20.23 -22.98 7.36
N ASP A 622 -20.87 -24.16 7.26
CA ASP A 622 -22.33 -24.24 7.14
C ASP A 622 -23.04 -23.75 8.41
N LYS A 623 -22.33 -23.73 9.55
CA LYS A 623 -22.83 -23.29 10.86
C LYS A 623 -22.24 -21.94 11.28
N ARG A 624 -21.73 -21.15 10.34
CA ARG A 624 -21.03 -19.86 10.56
C ARG A 624 -21.70 -18.88 11.51
N GLU A 625 -23.03 -18.88 11.56
CA GLU A 625 -23.85 -18.00 12.40
C GLU A 625 -23.84 -18.39 13.88
N SER A 626 -23.59 -19.67 14.20
CA SER A 626 -23.47 -20.19 15.57
C SER A 626 -22.01 -20.45 15.95
N LEU A 627 -21.08 -20.28 15.02
CA LEU A 627 -19.65 -20.50 15.23
C LEU A 627 -19.02 -19.31 15.96
N GLY A 628 -18.18 -19.57 16.96
CA GLY A 628 -17.44 -18.52 17.65
C GLY A 628 -16.57 -19.02 18.80
N TRP A 629 -15.70 -18.14 19.29
CA TRP A 629 -14.90 -18.30 20.50
C TRP A 629 -15.60 -17.61 21.68
N VAL A 630 -15.81 -18.36 22.75
CA VAL A 630 -16.59 -17.95 23.93
C VAL A 630 -15.98 -18.41 25.24
N ASP A 631 -14.71 -18.83 25.23
CA ASP A 631 -14.08 -19.39 26.43
C ASP A 631 -13.96 -18.33 27.53
N ASP A 632 -13.76 -17.06 27.18
CA ASP A 632 -13.82 -15.93 28.11
C ASP A 632 -15.17 -15.84 28.83
N VAL A 633 -16.27 -15.95 28.09
CA VAL A 633 -17.63 -15.79 28.63
C VAL A 633 -18.09 -17.05 29.37
N LEU A 634 -17.66 -18.23 28.94
CA LEU A 634 -17.90 -19.46 29.68
C LEU A 634 -17.17 -19.46 31.03
N LYS A 635 -15.96 -18.88 31.07
CA LYS A 635 -15.17 -18.69 32.29
C LYS A 635 -15.74 -17.59 33.19
N ASP A 636 -16.15 -16.47 32.59
CA ASP A 636 -16.78 -15.34 33.28
C ASP A 636 -18.08 -14.91 32.58
N PRO A 637 -19.24 -15.50 32.98
CA PRO A 637 -20.53 -15.15 32.43
C PRO A 637 -20.97 -13.70 32.69
N SER A 638 -20.27 -12.95 33.56
CA SER A 638 -20.59 -11.54 33.81
C SER A 638 -20.29 -10.65 32.59
N LEU A 639 -19.36 -11.07 31.73
CA LEU A 639 -18.98 -10.37 30.50
C LEU A 639 -20.17 -10.20 29.54
N GLU A 640 -21.11 -11.14 29.49
CA GLU A 640 -22.30 -11.06 28.63
C GLU A 640 -23.25 -9.92 29.02
N LYS A 641 -23.20 -9.45 30.28
CA LYS A 641 -24.08 -8.39 30.79
C LYS A 641 -23.82 -7.04 30.12
N THR A 642 -22.59 -6.79 29.65
CA THR A 642 -22.21 -5.51 29.04
C THR A 642 -22.79 -5.33 27.64
N TRP A 643 -23.12 -6.43 26.95
CA TRP A 643 -23.51 -6.41 25.53
C TRP A 643 -24.90 -5.83 25.29
N LYS A 644 -25.78 -5.90 26.30
CA LYS A 644 -27.13 -5.32 26.23
C LYS A 644 -27.14 -3.80 26.06
N TRP A 645 -26.02 -3.13 26.32
CA TRP A 645 -25.88 -1.67 26.28
C TRP A 645 -25.18 -1.16 25.02
N TRP A 646 -24.79 -2.04 24.11
CA TRP A 646 -24.02 -1.66 22.91
C TRP A 646 -24.88 -1.39 21.67
N TRP A 647 -26.11 -1.91 21.62
CA TRP A 647 -26.98 -1.93 20.45
C TRP A 647 -28.41 -1.52 20.79
#